data_AF-A0A7X7XW38-F1
#
_entry.id   AF-A0A7X7XW38-F1
#
_cell.length_a   1.000
_cell.length_b   1.000
_cell.length_c   1.000
_cell.angle_alpha   90.00
_cell.angle_beta   90.00
_cell.angle_gamma   90.00
#
_symmetry.space_group_name_H-M   'P 1'
#
loop_
_entity.id
_entity.type
_entity.pdbx_description
1 polymer ?
#
loop_
_entity_poly.entity_id
_entity_poly.type
_entity_poly.pdbx_seq_one_letter_code
_entity_poly.pdbx_strand_id
1 'polypeptide(L)'
;MKLMKKKRLSVLMVVIIFIIATVTANAAPFYGDINKDGAVNSLDSAAMSRHVLDISKVSDTSMMDLNGDGIINSGDYALLTRYILGIIESFPVEEKDPIPTSDPNDEAWKNNTGTIELGSRITVSGEGISVNGSVVNITAGGDHVVTGTLTNGMIYINTEERVKLRLKGANITNSNGPAIYFENVDKGFITISKDTVNYLTDGSSYSDEEATATVFSRDDLEIKGGGTLYIKGNYKHGINSNDDLIIEEGNIFIEATTDGIHTNEKVKIKGGNVNITAGSDGIDAGEAITIEDGTLNINAAGDGIKSSEDITITGGDFKLETDSDGIDSKMNLLIEDGTFNIESANDGLKGVTSVKVTGGTFDIVAASEGIQTDDYVEIKGGNFKIKARSGIRAEKDIIISGGTVNVTQPREELESISGRVIVNGGRLNITVSESGFSSNKSQKLLTGDIIFSEPSKTFSNQISVTLDTKINNAQIRYTTDGSVPTSNSTLYTGPLNFTKTTQLRAQAFVNGNPVGDMGTSIYVASQISTRHDLPVLILDAYGKSKPGRNYIDAAFMLFEPGNNNEVSFTQQPAVATRAGFRLRGQSSSNFEKAPYRIELWDNDNNDAKYSLLGMPEDGDWILLSPYPDKSLMRNALAYELGRAKGLEAPRYRFVEVYTNFNSDVLTDNAYQGVYLLVERIEINSRRLNIAKLEKEHSSEPEISGGYLLQFNMGAADPPLIRGNGWSDLEVTEPDDLTNEQLAWITDYIQKTHNAIHSSNPSDPNTGYPAYIDVDSFVDYIIHNELARQGDSYMRSTRMFKDRGGKLTAGPLWDFDLAYDCFNMGGFFGGGGGSQIEGFQFQSMMGGWGMGAPCDWFETLMYDPSFQQKVRTRWQELRRGPYSDQQLIALVDSLVAQLKTGPTRNFNRWRILGTSTVGGMGTQVTQTWEEQIAILKDFLIKRAAWLDNCGWAPTPNNGGGGWDPWNPGGGGGGWDPWNPGGGGGGWGPWNPGGGF
;
A
#
# COMPACT_ATOMS: atom_id res chain seq x y z
N MET A 1 14.31 -60.12 39.11
CA MET A 1 15.38 -61.10 39.36
C MET A 1 16.63 -60.64 38.60
N LYS A 2 17.70 -60.24 39.33
CA LYS A 2 19.11 -59.96 38.96
C LYS A 2 19.41 -58.99 37.79
N LEU A 3 19.88 -57.75 38.08
CA LEU A 3 21.28 -57.27 38.20
C LEU A 3 22.05 -57.25 36.85
N MET A 4 22.35 -56.09 36.25
CA MET A 4 23.41 -55.10 36.54
C MET A 4 24.79 -55.38 35.89
N LYS A 5 25.36 -54.30 35.31
CA LYS A 5 26.81 -53.96 35.14
C LYS A 5 27.60 -54.74 34.07
N LYS A 6 28.69 -54.24 33.46
CA LYS A 6 29.35 -52.94 33.20
C LYS A 6 30.61 -53.31 32.39
N LYS A 7 30.98 -52.49 31.39
CA LYS A 7 32.34 -52.09 30.94
C LYS A 7 33.47 -53.16 30.79
N ARG A 8 34.20 -53.15 29.66
CA ARG A 8 35.48 -52.41 29.45
C ARG A 8 36.19 -52.75 28.11
N LEU A 9 36.85 -51.70 27.59
CA LEU A 9 37.79 -51.57 26.46
C LEU A 9 39.09 -52.42 26.56
N SER A 10 39.70 -52.70 25.40
CA SER A 10 41.09 -52.32 24.98
C SER A 10 41.54 -53.15 23.74
N VAL A 11 41.73 -52.56 22.55
CA VAL A 11 42.97 -52.02 21.92
C VAL A 11 44.08 -53.07 21.62
N LEU A 12 44.36 -53.38 20.33
CA LEU A 12 45.58 -53.00 19.58
C LEU A 12 45.60 -53.61 18.14
N MET A 13 46.25 -52.86 17.26
CA MET A 13 46.32 -52.83 15.78
C MET A 13 47.42 -53.74 15.20
N VAL A 14 47.17 -54.43 14.07
CA VAL A 14 48.19 -54.81 13.06
C VAL A 14 47.55 -54.77 11.66
N VAL A 15 48.22 -54.08 10.75
CA VAL A 15 47.92 -53.89 9.32
C VAL A 15 48.44 -55.06 8.50
N ILE A 16 47.67 -55.56 7.53
CA ILE A 16 48.13 -55.99 6.18
C ILE A 16 46.92 -56.01 5.22
N ILE A 17 47.14 -55.41 4.07
CA ILE A 17 46.22 -55.09 2.96
C ILE A 17 45.98 -56.35 2.10
N PHE A 18 44.73 -56.65 1.72
CA PHE A 18 44.29 -56.76 0.31
C PHE A 18 42.78 -56.99 0.19
N ILE A 19 42.13 -56.02 -0.44
CA ILE A 19 40.93 -56.08 -1.28
C ILE A 19 39.76 -56.92 -0.74
N ILE A 20 38.88 -56.23 0.00
CA ILE A 20 37.47 -56.58 0.05
C ILE A 20 36.76 -55.52 -0.80
N ALA A 21 36.19 -55.94 -1.93
CA ALA A 21 35.12 -55.18 -2.57
C ALA A 21 33.90 -55.29 -1.64
N THR A 22 33.84 -54.42 -0.64
CA THR A 22 32.61 -54.15 0.09
C THR A 22 31.76 -53.28 -0.82
N VAL A 23 30.62 -53.81 -1.26
CA VAL A 23 29.51 -52.98 -1.70
C VAL A 23 29.07 -52.17 -0.49
N THR A 24 29.62 -50.97 -0.35
CA THR A 24 29.02 -49.92 0.47
C THR A 24 27.81 -49.46 -0.32
N ALA A 25 26.61 -49.78 0.18
CA ALA A 25 25.44 -48.99 -0.16
C ALA A 25 25.77 -47.55 0.26
N ASN A 26 26.03 -46.67 -0.71
CA ASN A 26 26.00 -45.24 -0.44
C ASN A 26 24.58 -44.94 0.04
N ALA A 27 24.43 -44.59 1.32
CA ALA A 27 23.26 -43.84 1.73
C ALA A 27 23.22 -42.57 0.87
N ALA A 28 22.05 -42.20 0.38
CA ALA A 28 21.87 -40.97 -0.39
C ALA A 28 22.40 -39.77 0.42
N PRO A 29 22.99 -38.77 -0.25
CA PRO A 29 23.39 -37.52 0.40
C PRO A 29 22.23 -36.93 1.21
N PHE A 30 22.45 -36.61 2.48
CA PHE A 30 21.48 -35.89 3.31
C PHE A 30 21.75 -34.40 3.14
N TYR A 31 21.05 -33.78 2.17
CA TYR A 31 21.26 -32.38 1.82
C TYR A 31 20.95 -31.49 3.02
N GLY A 32 21.74 -30.42 3.19
CA GLY A 32 21.62 -29.51 4.33
C GLY A 32 22.36 -29.94 5.62
N ASP A 33 22.84 -31.19 5.74
CA ASP A 33 23.72 -31.62 6.85
C ASP A 33 25.19 -31.34 6.52
N ILE A 34 25.58 -30.08 6.75
CA ILE A 34 26.87 -29.52 6.33
C ILE A 34 27.98 -29.96 7.28
N ASN A 35 27.65 -30.16 8.56
CA ASN A 35 28.61 -30.56 9.58
C ASN A 35 28.73 -32.11 9.72
N LYS A 36 27.84 -32.87 9.07
CA LYS A 36 27.77 -34.34 9.03
C LYS A 36 27.48 -34.99 10.39
N ASP A 37 26.70 -34.33 11.23
CA ASP A 37 26.26 -34.86 12.53
C ASP A 37 24.99 -35.70 12.43
N GLY A 38 24.38 -35.76 11.24
CA GLY A 38 23.16 -36.51 10.96
C GLY A 38 21.87 -35.74 11.22
N ALA A 39 21.92 -34.43 11.45
CA ALA A 39 20.74 -33.59 11.68
C ALA A 39 20.87 -32.21 11.04
N VAL A 40 19.93 -31.82 10.17
CA VAL A 40 19.88 -30.46 9.60
C VAL A 40 19.36 -29.47 10.64
N ASN A 41 20.25 -28.62 11.17
CA ASN A 41 19.89 -27.71 12.26
C ASN A 41 20.67 -26.37 12.22
N SER A 42 20.53 -25.56 13.27
CA SER A 42 21.15 -24.23 13.35
C SER A 42 22.68 -24.23 13.27
N LEU A 43 23.33 -25.37 13.57
CA LEU A 43 24.78 -25.54 13.38
C LEU A 43 25.17 -25.61 11.91
N ASP A 44 24.35 -26.23 11.05
CA ASP A 44 24.56 -26.27 9.60
C ASP A 44 24.31 -24.90 8.97
N SER A 45 23.26 -24.20 9.41
CA SER A 45 23.00 -22.82 9.01
C SER A 45 24.20 -21.92 9.34
N ALA A 46 24.79 -22.05 10.53
CA ALA A 46 25.99 -21.31 10.90
C ALA A 46 27.21 -21.67 10.04
N ALA A 47 27.37 -22.95 9.66
CA ALA A 47 28.44 -23.40 8.77
C ALA A 47 28.26 -22.86 7.34
N MET A 48 27.05 -22.91 6.79
CA MET A 48 26.69 -22.35 5.48
C MET A 48 26.93 -20.84 5.44
N SER A 49 26.44 -20.10 6.43
CA SER A 49 26.61 -18.64 6.53
C SER A 49 28.09 -18.25 6.50
N ARG A 50 28.93 -18.95 7.26
CA ARG A 50 30.38 -18.70 7.29
C ARG A 50 31.09 -19.07 6.00
N HIS A 51 30.60 -20.09 5.27
CA HIS A 51 31.11 -20.46 3.95
C HIS A 51 30.78 -19.39 2.91
N VAL A 52 29.52 -18.98 2.82
CA VAL A 52 29.02 -17.98 1.85
C VAL A 52 29.64 -16.60 2.10
N LEU A 53 29.90 -16.24 3.36
CA LEU A 53 30.56 -14.98 3.73
C LEU A 53 32.10 -15.02 3.63
N ASP A 54 32.67 -16.12 3.15
CA ASP A 54 34.12 -16.35 3.03
C ASP A 54 34.90 -16.23 4.35
N ILE A 55 34.20 -16.36 5.48
CA ILE A 55 34.76 -16.30 6.85
C ILE A 55 35.47 -17.62 7.20
N SER A 56 34.94 -18.75 6.73
CA SER A 56 35.52 -20.09 6.90
C SER A 56 34.97 -21.06 5.87
N LYS A 57 35.83 -21.54 4.96
CA LYS A 57 35.42 -22.49 3.91
C LYS A 57 35.22 -23.89 4.48
N VAL A 58 34.07 -24.48 4.15
CA VAL A 58 33.80 -25.91 4.34
C VAL A 58 34.50 -26.68 3.21
N SER A 59 35.26 -27.72 3.55
CA SER A 59 36.08 -28.46 2.58
C SER A 59 35.31 -29.40 1.68
N ASP A 60 34.14 -29.87 2.12
CA ASP A 60 33.23 -30.72 1.35
C ASP A 60 31.90 -30.01 1.20
N THR A 61 31.58 -29.63 -0.03
CA THR A 61 30.41 -28.83 -0.36
C THR A 61 29.28 -29.64 -1.01
N SER A 62 29.41 -30.98 -1.02
CA SER A 62 28.46 -31.86 -1.72
C SER A 62 27.02 -31.79 -1.21
N MET A 63 26.80 -31.35 0.05
CA MET A 63 25.48 -31.19 0.66
C MET A 63 25.02 -29.73 0.72
N MET A 64 25.77 -28.81 0.10
CA MET A 64 25.60 -27.36 0.29
C MET A 64 24.85 -26.67 -0.85
N ASP A 65 24.74 -27.31 -2.00
CA ASP A 65 23.93 -26.87 -3.14
C ASP A 65 22.52 -27.46 -2.98
N LEU A 66 21.61 -26.67 -2.40
CA LEU A 66 20.27 -27.08 -1.98
C LEU A 66 19.21 -26.79 -3.04
N ASN A 67 19.54 -25.99 -4.07
CA ASN A 67 18.69 -25.77 -5.24
C ASN A 67 19.13 -26.56 -6.49
N GLY A 68 20.31 -27.18 -6.46
CA GLY A 68 20.82 -28.01 -7.55
C GLY A 68 21.39 -27.23 -8.73
N ASP A 69 21.72 -25.95 -8.55
CA ASP A 69 22.23 -25.04 -9.60
C ASP A 69 23.76 -25.16 -9.82
N GLY A 70 24.44 -25.93 -8.97
CA GLY A 70 25.89 -26.15 -9.00
C GLY A 70 26.72 -25.04 -8.33
N ILE A 71 26.09 -24.05 -7.69
CA ILE A 71 26.71 -22.84 -7.13
C ILE A 71 26.23 -22.59 -5.69
N ILE A 72 27.09 -22.85 -4.71
CA ILE A 72 26.77 -22.59 -3.30
C ILE A 72 26.78 -21.09 -2.98
N ASN A 73 25.62 -20.52 -2.69
CA ASN A 73 25.45 -19.08 -2.45
C ASN A 73 24.37 -18.77 -1.39
N SER A 74 23.93 -17.51 -1.32
CA SER A 74 22.91 -17.08 -0.34
C SER A 74 21.54 -17.71 -0.56
N GLY A 75 21.25 -18.21 -1.76
CA GLY A 75 20.05 -18.99 -2.09
C GLY A 75 19.99 -20.30 -1.32
N ASP A 76 21.08 -21.08 -1.29
CA ASP A 76 21.16 -22.31 -0.50
C ASP A 76 21.06 -22.04 0.99
N TYR A 77 21.68 -20.95 1.46
CA TYR A 77 21.54 -20.52 2.85
C TYR A 77 20.09 -20.20 3.23
N ALA A 78 19.34 -19.56 2.32
CA ALA A 78 17.93 -19.24 2.55
C ALA A 78 17.07 -20.51 2.59
N LEU A 79 17.31 -21.48 1.69
CA LEU A 79 16.65 -22.78 1.69
C LEU A 79 16.92 -23.55 2.98
N LEU A 80 18.18 -23.62 3.41
CA LEU A 80 18.57 -24.24 4.69
C LEU A 80 17.84 -23.62 5.87
N THR A 81 17.71 -22.29 5.88
CA THR A 81 17.00 -21.56 6.93
C THR A 81 15.50 -21.85 6.91
N ARG A 82 14.87 -21.91 5.74
CA ARG A 82 13.45 -22.24 5.58
C ARG A 82 13.13 -23.66 6.04
N TYR A 83 14.02 -24.61 5.75
CA TYR A 83 13.89 -25.99 6.20
C TYR A 83 13.96 -26.11 7.73
N ILE A 84 14.93 -25.45 8.37
CA ILE A 84 15.06 -25.43 9.85
C ILE A 84 13.84 -24.78 10.52
N LEU A 85 13.19 -23.82 9.85
CA LEU A 85 11.97 -23.16 10.32
C LEU A 85 10.70 -23.96 10.04
N GLY A 86 10.79 -25.12 9.36
CA GLY A 86 9.64 -25.93 8.96
C GLY A 86 8.75 -25.26 7.90
N ILE A 87 9.29 -24.29 7.15
CA ILE A 87 8.58 -23.61 6.06
C ILE A 87 8.56 -24.48 4.80
N ILE A 88 9.61 -25.28 4.60
CA ILE A 88 9.70 -26.31 3.54
C ILE A 88 10.01 -27.65 4.20
N GLU A 89 9.45 -28.73 3.66
CA GLU A 89 9.64 -30.09 4.19
C GLU A 89 10.80 -30.85 3.51
N SER A 90 11.26 -30.36 2.36
CA SER A 90 12.34 -30.89 1.52
C SER A 90 13.10 -29.74 0.84
N PHE A 91 14.34 -30.00 0.39
CA PHE A 91 15.09 -29.06 -0.43
C PHE A 91 14.76 -29.23 -1.93
N PRO A 92 14.79 -28.17 -2.75
CA PRO A 92 14.56 -28.28 -4.19
C PRO A 92 15.52 -29.26 -4.90
N VAL A 93 16.76 -29.42 -4.41
CA VAL A 93 17.70 -30.43 -4.93
C VAL A 93 17.23 -31.87 -4.67
N GLU A 94 16.38 -32.07 -3.66
CA GLU A 94 15.72 -33.33 -3.31
C GLU A 94 14.41 -33.53 -4.09
N GLU A 95 13.83 -32.44 -4.61
CA GLU A 95 12.68 -32.42 -5.52
C GLU A 95 13.08 -32.62 -6.98
N LYS A 96 14.30 -33.09 -7.26
CA LYS A 96 14.52 -33.80 -8.51
C LYS A 96 13.51 -34.94 -8.53
N ASP A 97 12.51 -34.81 -9.39
CA ASP A 97 11.79 -35.96 -9.92
C ASP A 97 12.83 -37.06 -10.08
N PRO A 98 12.60 -38.26 -9.51
CA PRO A 98 13.50 -39.36 -9.76
C PRO A 98 13.68 -39.36 -11.27
N ILE A 99 14.93 -39.22 -11.75
CA ILE A 99 15.26 -39.54 -13.15
C ILE A 99 14.45 -40.80 -13.40
N PRO A 100 13.46 -40.78 -14.31
CA PRO A 100 12.79 -42.02 -14.65
C PRO A 100 13.96 -42.89 -15.08
N THR A 101 14.25 -43.90 -14.28
CA THR A 101 14.94 -45.06 -14.80
C THR A 101 14.01 -45.47 -15.91
N SER A 102 14.32 -45.04 -17.14
CA SER A 102 13.39 -45.10 -18.25
C SER A 102 12.92 -46.53 -18.29
N ASP A 103 11.65 -46.74 -17.91
CA ASP A 103 11.00 -47.96 -18.31
C ASP A 103 11.12 -47.91 -19.83
N PRO A 104 11.83 -48.86 -20.48
CA PRO A 104 11.91 -48.87 -21.93
C PRO A 104 10.51 -48.85 -22.58
N ASN A 105 9.46 -49.16 -21.83
CA ASN A 105 8.07 -49.04 -22.23
C ASN A 105 7.53 -47.59 -22.28
N ASP A 106 8.05 -46.63 -21.51
CA ASP A 106 7.59 -45.21 -21.52
C ASP A 106 7.98 -44.46 -22.83
N GLU A 107 8.87 -45.08 -23.62
CA GLU A 107 9.29 -44.58 -24.94
C GLU A 107 8.80 -45.46 -26.09
N ALA A 108 8.00 -46.50 -25.80
CA ALA A 108 7.51 -47.45 -26.79
C ALA A 108 6.69 -46.76 -27.89
N TRP A 109 5.95 -45.70 -27.54
CA TRP A 109 5.17 -44.87 -28.47
C TRP A 109 6.02 -44.34 -29.63
N LYS A 110 7.32 -44.03 -29.42
CA LYS A 110 8.22 -43.55 -30.49
C LYS A 110 8.44 -44.58 -31.61
N ASN A 111 8.22 -45.87 -31.34
CA ASN A 111 8.36 -46.93 -32.33
C ASN A 111 7.14 -47.00 -33.27
N ASN A 112 5.97 -46.51 -32.84
CA ASN A 112 4.80 -46.40 -33.70
C ASN A 112 4.93 -45.16 -34.60
N THR A 113 5.65 -45.31 -35.72
CA THR A 113 5.81 -44.24 -36.71
C THR A 113 4.72 -44.30 -37.78
N GLY A 114 4.21 -43.14 -38.18
CA GLY A 114 3.12 -43.06 -39.17
C GLY A 114 3.22 -41.85 -40.09
N THR A 115 2.36 -41.82 -41.11
CA THR A 115 2.24 -40.69 -42.04
C THR A 115 0.78 -40.31 -42.19
N ILE A 116 0.49 -39.00 -42.18
CA ILE A 116 -0.82 -38.41 -42.45
C ILE A 116 -0.64 -37.48 -43.65
N GLU A 117 -1.13 -37.91 -44.80
CA GLU A 117 -1.11 -37.14 -46.05
C GLU A 117 -2.50 -36.55 -46.28
N LEU A 118 -2.61 -35.24 -46.08
CA LEU A 118 -3.83 -34.47 -46.20
C LEU A 118 -4.13 -34.12 -47.66
N GLY A 119 -5.41 -34.17 -48.04
CA GLY A 119 -5.88 -33.84 -49.39
C GLY A 119 -7.38 -34.05 -49.55
N SER A 120 -7.88 -34.01 -50.78
CA SER A 120 -9.27 -34.42 -51.10
C SER A 120 -9.56 -35.87 -50.76
N ARG A 121 -8.50 -36.69 -50.66
CA ARG A 121 -8.50 -38.02 -50.06
C ARG A 121 -7.32 -38.07 -49.08
N ILE A 122 -7.62 -38.33 -47.81
CA ILE A 122 -6.61 -38.46 -46.77
C ILE A 122 -6.03 -39.88 -46.79
N THR A 123 -4.71 -40.01 -46.79
CA THR A 123 -3.99 -41.30 -46.67
C THR A 123 -3.23 -41.34 -45.36
N VAL A 124 -3.42 -42.43 -44.59
CA VAL A 124 -2.80 -42.61 -43.27
C VAL A 124 -2.03 -43.93 -43.17
N SER A 125 -0.97 -43.93 -42.38
CA SER A 125 -0.23 -45.13 -41.93
C SER A 125 0.18 -44.96 -40.47
N GLY A 126 0.46 -46.06 -39.76
CA GLY A 126 0.72 -46.07 -38.32
C GLY A 126 -0.41 -46.76 -37.56
N GLU A 127 -0.09 -47.34 -36.41
CA GLU A 127 -1.07 -47.97 -35.53
C GLU A 127 -1.96 -46.91 -34.88
N GLY A 128 -3.26 -47.17 -34.76
CA GLY A 128 -4.22 -46.26 -34.12
C GLY A 128 -4.66 -45.05 -34.95
N ILE A 129 -4.20 -44.90 -36.20
CA ILE A 129 -4.62 -43.79 -37.08
C ILE A 129 -5.74 -44.23 -38.02
N SER A 130 -6.85 -43.49 -38.02
CA SER A 130 -7.98 -43.72 -38.92
C SER A 130 -8.54 -42.40 -39.47
N VAL A 131 -9.34 -42.48 -40.55
CA VAL A 131 -9.98 -41.31 -41.16
C VAL A 131 -11.49 -41.51 -41.14
N ASN A 132 -12.21 -40.55 -40.57
CA ASN A 132 -13.67 -40.47 -40.63
C ASN A 132 -14.09 -39.16 -41.31
N GLY A 133 -14.50 -39.25 -42.57
CA GLY A 133 -14.80 -38.06 -43.38
C GLY A 133 -13.56 -37.18 -43.55
N SER A 134 -13.60 -35.98 -42.99
CA SER A 134 -12.47 -35.04 -42.96
C SER A 134 -11.74 -34.96 -41.61
N VAL A 135 -12.04 -35.88 -40.68
CA VAL A 135 -11.36 -35.96 -39.38
C VAL A 135 -10.35 -37.12 -39.39
N VAL A 136 -9.10 -36.82 -39.04
CA VAL A 136 -8.07 -37.84 -38.77
C VAL A 136 -8.10 -38.15 -37.28
N ASN A 137 -8.44 -39.38 -36.90
CA ASN A 137 -8.46 -39.81 -35.51
C ASN A 137 -7.18 -40.58 -35.17
N ILE A 138 -6.54 -40.23 -34.05
CA ILE A 138 -5.37 -40.91 -33.48
C ILE A 138 -5.75 -41.44 -32.11
N THR A 139 -5.73 -42.76 -31.94
CA THR A 139 -6.15 -43.44 -30.70
C THR A 139 -5.06 -44.31 -30.07
N ALA A 140 -3.81 -44.18 -30.51
CA ALA A 140 -2.63 -44.83 -29.94
C ALA A 140 -1.44 -43.87 -29.96
N GLY A 141 -0.50 -44.04 -29.03
CA GLY A 141 0.72 -43.23 -28.97
C GLY A 141 1.58 -43.40 -30.22
N GLY A 142 2.32 -42.37 -30.64
CA GLY A 142 3.06 -42.45 -31.89
C GLY A 142 3.82 -41.20 -32.33
N ASP A 143 4.70 -41.36 -33.31
CA ASP A 143 5.50 -40.28 -33.93
C ASP A 143 5.18 -40.18 -35.43
N HIS A 144 4.32 -39.23 -35.79
CA HIS A 144 3.65 -39.21 -37.08
C HIS A 144 4.00 -37.97 -37.91
N VAL A 145 4.30 -38.16 -39.19
CA VAL A 145 4.59 -37.06 -40.13
C VAL A 145 3.31 -36.59 -40.81
N VAL A 146 3.04 -35.29 -40.76
CA VAL A 146 1.85 -34.66 -41.38
C VAL A 146 2.27 -33.82 -42.59
N THR A 147 1.64 -34.04 -43.74
CA THR A 147 1.91 -33.31 -44.99
C THR A 147 0.61 -32.98 -45.72
N GLY A 148 0.63 -32.03 -46.65
CA GLY A 148 -0.49 -31.78 -47.57
C GLY A 148 -1.49 -30.75 -47.06
N THR A 149 -2.68 -30.68 -47.67
CA THR A 149 -3.69 -29.65 -47.35
C THR A 149 -5.07 -30.24 -47.11
N LEU A 150 -5.67 -29.88 -45.97
CA LEU A 150 -7.05 -30.19 -45.60
C LEU A 150 -7.84 -28.88 -45.51
N THR A 151 -8.76 -28.67 -46.45
CA THR A 151 -9.51 -27.39 -46.57
C THR A 151 -10.66 -27.24 -45.60
N ASN A 152 -11.13 -28.33 -44.99
CA ASN A 152 -12.13 -28.33 -43.93
C ASN A 152 -12.12 -29.66 -43.15
N GLY A 153 -11.50 -29.67 -41.97
CA GLY A 153 -11.43 -30.83 -41.09
C GLY A 153 -10.31 -30.68 -40.06
N MET A 154 -10.07 -31.71 -39.25
CA MET A 154 -9.12 -31.63 -38.12
C MET A 154 -8.32 -32.91 -37.93
N ILE A 155 -7.22 -32.80 -37.18
CA ILE A 155 -6.58 -33.95 -36.54
C ILE A 155 -7.05 -33.99 -35.09
N TYR A 156 -7.66 -35.11 -34.71
CA TYR A 156 -8.24 -35.37 -33.40
C TYR A 156 -7.48 -36.51 -32.72
N ILE A 157 -7.00 -36.26 -31.50
CA ILE A 157 -6.15 -37.17 -30.73
C ILE A 157 -6.87 -37.49 -29.43
N ASN A 158 -7.08 -38.77 -29.16
CA ASN A 158 -7.70 -39.25 -27.93
C ASN A 158 -7.08 -40.60 -27.53
N THR A 159 -6.08 -40.55 -26.67
CA THR A 159 -5.31 -41.69 -26.17
C THR A 159 -4.68 -41.33 -24.82
N GLU A 160 -4.33 -42.30 -23.98
CA GLU A 160 -3.59 -42.04 -22.72
C GLU A 160 -2.07 -42.09 -22.93
N GLU A 161 -1.61 -42.14 -24.19
CA GLU A 161 -0.20 -42.24 -24.56
C GLU A 161 0.32 -40.93 -25.19
N ARG A 162 1.64 -40.78 -25.29
CA ARG A 162 2.29 -39.63 -25.94
C ARG A 162 2.12 -39.65 -27.46
N VAL A 163 1.80 -38.49 -28.04
CA VAL A 163 1.61 -38.35 -29.49
C VAL A 163 2.41 -37.18 -30.04
N LYS A 164 3.22 -37.42 -31.07
CA LYS A 164 3.99 -36.41 -31.80
C LYS A 164 3.51 -36.25 -33.22
N LEU A 165 3.19 -35.02 -33.59
CA LEU A 165 2.90 -34.59 -34.95
C LEU A 165 4.08 -33.80 -35.53
N ARG A 166 4.74 -34.36 -36.54
CA ARG A 166 5.80 -33.69 -37.31
C ARG A 166 5.18 -32.98 -38.52
N LEU A 167 4.89 -31.70 -38.38
CA LEU A 167 4.31 -30.89 -39.45
C LEU A 167 5.38 -30.63 -40.53
N LYS A 168 5.12 -31.06 -41.77
CA LYS A 168 6.08 -31.01 -42.88
C LYS A 168 5.38 -30.51 -44.16
N GLY A 169 4.97 -29.25 -44.15
CA GLY A 169 4.15 -28.66 -45.21
C GLY A 169 2.68 -29.02 -45.05
N ALA A 170 2.18 -29.05 -43.81
CA ALA A 170 0.79 -29.30 -43.47
C ALA A 170 -0.01 -27.99 -43.47
N ASN A 171 -1.15 -27.96 -44.14
CA ASN A 171 -2.12 -26.87 -44.09
C ASN A 171 -3.49 -27.42 -43.70
N ILE A 172 -4.02 -27.03 -42.55
CA ILE A 172 -5.27 -27.53 -42.00
C ILE A 172 -6.18 -26.35 -41.71
N THR A 173 -7.35 -26.34 -42.35
CA THR A 173 -8.45 -25.45 -42.01
C THR A 173 -9.59 -26.31 -41.46
N ASN A 174 -10.18 -25.92 -40.34
CA ASN A 174 -11.44 -26.47 -39.84
C ASN A 174 -12.46 -25.34 -39.72
N SER A 175 -13.62 -25.43 -40.35
CA SER A 175 -14.62 -24.35 -40.33
C SER A 175 -15.48 -24.30 -39.08
N ASN A 176 -15.47 -25.35 -38.25
CA ASN A 176 -16.36 -25.49 -37.09
C ASN A 176 -15.73 -26.17 -35.86
N GLY A 177 -14.41 -26.01 -35.69
CA GLY A 177 -13.64 -26.57 -34.58
C GLY A 177 -12.14 -26.28 -34.70
N PRO A 178 -11.30 -26.86 -33.83
CA PRO A 178 -9.84 -26.76 -33.90
C PRO A 178 -9.26 -27.36 -35.18
N ALA A 179 -8.07 -26.92 -35.58
CA ALA A 179 -7.29 -27.59 -36.63
C ALA A 179 -6.60 -28.86 -36.07
N ILE A 180 -6.09 -28.77 -34.85
CA ILE A 180 -5.51 -29.89 -34.10
C ILE A 180 -6.11 -29.89 -32.69
N TYR A 181 -6.66 -31.02 -32.29
CA TYR A 181 -7.29 -31.19 -30.98
C TYR A 181 -6.75 -32.44 -30.27
N PHE A 182 -6.01 -32.23 -29.19
CA PHE A 182 -5.67 -33.26 -28.21
C PHE A 182 -6.74 -33.29 -27.11
N GLU A 183 -7.71 -34.19 -27.25
CA GLU A 183 -8.79 -34.39 -26.26
C GLU A 183 -8.28 -35.03 -24.98
N ASN A 184 -7.38 -36.00 -25.15
CA ASN A 184 -6.72 -36.78 -24.11
C ASN A 184 -5.39 -37.26 -24.69
N VAL A 185 -4.30 -37.02 -23.98
CA VAL A 185 -2.93 -37.44 -24.30
C VAL A 185 -2.09 -37.41 -23.02
N ASP A 186 -1.12 -38.31 -22.84
CA ASP A 186 -0.15 -38.14 -21.73
C ASP A 186 0.69 -36.86 -21.95
N LYS A 187 1.09 -36.63 -23.19
CA LYS A 187 1.71 -35.38 -23.66
C LYS A 187 1.63 -35.25 -25.18
N GLY A 188 1.16 -34.10 -25.64
CA GLY A 188 1.14 -33.73 -27.05
C GLY A 188 2.47 -33.12 -27.48
N PHE A 189 2.95 -33.47 -28.68
CA PHE A 189 4.12 -32.83 -29.29
C PHE A 189 3.79 -32.34 -30.70
N ILE A 190 4.15 -31.10 -31.01
CA ILE A 190 4.18 -30.56 -32.36
C ILE A 190 5.63 -30.25 -32.73
N THR A 191 6.15 -30.95 -33.75
CA THR A 191 7.47 -30.69 -34.31
C THR A 191 7.34 -30.05 -35.69
N ILE A 192 7.71 -28.79 -35.82
CA ILE A 192 7.74 -28.05 -37.07
C ILE A 192 8.99 -28.47 -37.85
N SER A 193 8.79 -29.26 -38.91
CA SER A 193 9.91 -29.80 -39.68
C SER A 193 10.72 -28.67 -40.29
N LYS A 194 12.04 -28.76 -40.18
CA LYS A 194 12.99 -27.78 -40.71
C LYS A 194 12.70 -27.45 -42.18
N ASP A 195 12.83 -26.17 -42.52
CA ASP A 195 12.66 -25.64 -43.89
C ASP A 195 11.25 -25.90 -44.49
N THR A 196 10.24 -26.08 -43.64
CA THR A 196 8.83 -26.21 -44.07
C THR A 196 7.96 -25.08 -43.53
N VAL A 197 6.88 -24.78 -44.25
CA VAL A 197 5.86 -23.80 -43.84
C VAL A 197 4.55 -24.53 -43.64
N ASN A 198 3.91 -24.30 -42.49
CA ASN A 198 2.70 -24.98 -42.07
C ASN A 198 1.64 -23.95 -41.69
N TYR A 199 0.37 -24.25 -41.96
CA TYR A 199 -0.76 -23.35 -41.68
C TYR A 199 -1.84 -24.09 -40.92
N LEU A 200 -2.30 -23.53 -39.81
CA LEU A 200 -3.42 -24.04 -39.02
C LEU A 200 -4.45 -22.93 -38.89
N THR A 201 -5.72 -23.24 -39.15
CA THR A 201 -6.82 -22.26 -39.08
C THR A 201 -8.08 -22.95 -38.58
N ASP A 202 -8.73 -22.37 -37.58
CA ASP A 202 -9.99 -22.86 -37.04
C ASP A 202 -11.21 -22.11 -37.59
N GLY A 203 -12.39 -22.47 -37.08
CA GLY A 203 -13.65 -21.82 -37.41
C GLY A 203 -13.92 -20.63 -36.51
N SER A 204 -14.88 -19.77 -36.87
CA SER A 204 -15.38 -18.71 -35.97
C SER A 204 -16.36 -19.20 -34.90
N SER A 205 -16.62 -20.51 -34.84
CA SER A 205 -17.54 -21.16 -33.92
C SER A 205 -17.20 -22.63 -33.83
N TYR A 206 -17.21 -23.23 -32.64
CA TYR A 206 -16.92 -24.65 -32.47
C TYR A 206 -18.18 -25.47 -32.21
N SER A 207 -18.12 -26.74 -32.60
CA SER A 207 -19.15 -27.73 -32.26
C SER A 207 -18.95 -28.35 -30.87
N ASP A 208 -17.71 -28.36 -30.38
CA ASP A 208 -17.34 -28.68 -29.01
C ASP A 208 -17.14 -27.37 -28.24
N GLU A 209 -17.91 -27.15 -27.18
CA GLU A 209 -17.86 -25.92 -26.39
C GLU A 209 -16.65 -25.88 -25.43
N GLU A 210 -16.01 -27.03 -25.18
CA GLU A 210 -14.83 -27.10 -24.30
C GLU A 210 -13.54 -26.72 -25.04
N ALA A 211 -13.47 -26.95 -26.34
CA ALA A 211 -12.33 -26.53 -27.14
C ALA A 211 -12.36 -25.01 -27.40
N THR A 212 -11.21 -24.36 -27.25
CA THR A 212 -11.12 -22.89 -27.28
C THR A 212 -10.00 -22.34 -28.18
N ALA A 213 -9.27 -23.19 -28.90
CA ALA A 213 -8.14 -22.75 -29.72
C ALA A 213 -7.92 -23.54 -31.01
N THR A 214 -7.22 -22.92 -31.97
CA THR A 214 -6.86 -23.58 -33.24
C THR A 214 -5.98 -24.81 -33.02
N VAL A 215 -5.06 -24.71 -32.06
CA VAL A 215 -4.36 -25.85 -31.47
C VAL A 215 -4.84 -25.92 -30.03
N PHE A 216 -5.65 -26.92 -29.72
CA PHE A 216 -6.21 -27.11 -28.38
C PHE A 216 -5.75 -28.44 -27.80
N SER A 217 -5.31 -28.42 -26.54
CA SER A 217 -4.92 -29.59 -25.77
C SER A 217 -5.58 -29.56 -24.40
N ARG A 218 -6.15 -30.68 -23.96
CA ARG A 218 -6.59 -30.84 -22.57
C ARG A 218 -5.46 -31.21 -21.60
N ASP A 219 -4.30 -31.55 -22.14
CA ASP A 219 -3.12 -31.98 -21.38
C ASP A 219 -1.87 -31.21 -21.87
N ASP A 220 -0.70 -31.57 -21.35
CA ASP A 220 0.59 -31.00 -21.71
C ASP A 220 0.84 -30.91 -23.23
N LEU A 221 1.34 -29.76 -23.68
CA LEU A 221 1.71 -29.54 -25.08
C LEU A 221 3.15 -29.04 -25.20
N GLU A 222 3.94 -29.68 -26.07
CA GLU A 222 5.29 -29.23 -26.42
C GLU A 222 5.39 -28.89 -27.92
N ILE A 223 5.90 -27.71 -28.24
CA ILE A 223 6.14 -27.25 -29.60
C ILE A 223 7.63 -27.01 -29.82
N LYS A 224 8.17 -27.54 -30.93
CA LYS A 224 9.55 -27.28 -31.35
C LYS A 224 9.82 -27.41 -32.83
N GLY A 225 11.05 -27.15 -33.24
CA GLY A 225 11.61 -27.47 -34.54
C GLY A 225 11.85 -26.27 -35.46
N GLY A 226 12.80 -26.41 -36.37
CA GLY A 226 13.32 -25.29 -37.18
C GLY A 226 12.52 -24.89 -38.42
N GLY A 227 11.22 -25.19 -38.51
CA GLY A 227 10.34 -24.73 -39.60
C GLY A 227 9.55 -23.47 -39.25
N THR A 228 8.54 -23.15 -40.06
CA THR A 228 7.58 -22.06 -39.83
C THR A 228 6.17 -22.60 -39.65
N LEU A 229 5.46 -22.08 -38.65
CA LEU A 229 4.07 -22.41 -38.34
C LEU A 229 3.25 -21.14 -38.23
N TYR A 230 2.21 -21.02 -39.06
CA TYR A 230 1.19 -19.98 -38.99
C TYR A 230 -0.07 -20.55 -38.36
N ILE A 231 -0.61 -19.88 -37.36
CA ILE A 231 -1.81 -20.26 -36.62
C ILE A 231 -2.79 -19.08 -36.68
N LYS A 232 -4.04 -19.36 -37.05
CA LYS A 232 -5.11 -18.37 -37.11
C LYS A 232 -6.33 -18.83 -36.32
N GLY A 233 -6.50 -18.26 -35.13
CA GLY A 233 -7.65 -18.42 -34.24
C GLY A 233 -8.74 -17.39 -34.54
N ASN A 234 -9.80 -17.83 -35.22
CA ASN A 234 -11.00 -17.08 -35.53
C ASN A 234 -12.10 -17.26 -34.47
N TYR A 235 -12.03 -18.29 -33.63
CA TYR A 235 -13.01 -18.49 -32.54
C TYR A 235 -12.59 -17.72 -31.28
N LYS A 236 -11.47 -18.10 -30.69
CA LYS A 236 -10.90 -17.51 -29.47
C LYS A 236 -9.37 -17.49 -29.57
N HIS A 237 -8.68 -18.44 -28.94
CA HIS A 237 -7.23 -18.39 -28.79
C HIS A 237 -6.50 -19.02 -29.98
N GLY A 238 -5.23 -18.67 -30.17
CA GLY A 238 -4.37 -19.34 -31.15
C GLY A 238 -3.99 -20.75 -30.69
N ILE A 239 -3.35 -20.82 -29.53
CA ILE A 239 -2.94 -22.05 -28.84
C ILE A 239 -3.55 -22.04 -27.44
N ASN A 240 -4.15 -23.16 -27.02
CA ASN A 240 -4.53 -23.37 -25.64
C ASN A 240 -4.17 -24.79 -25.19
N SER A 241 -3.47 -24.91 -24.05
CA SER A 241 -3.36 -26.15 -23.26
C SER A 241 -4.01 -25.94 -21.91
N ASN A 242 -4.81 -26.90 -21.44
CA ASN A 242 -5.34 -26.83 -20.09
C ASN A 242 -4.26 -27.05 -19.01
N ASP A 243 -3.15 -27.70 -19.36
CA ASP A 243 -2.01 -27.98 -18.48
C ASP A 243 -0.79 -27.14 -18.95
N ASP A 244 0.43 -27.71 -18.92
CA ASP A 244 1.65 -26.99 -19.27
C ASP A 244 1.84 -26.84 -20.79
N LEU A 245 2.25 -25.65 -21.22
CA LEU A 245 2.73 -25.40 -22.59
C LEU A 245 4.23 -25.12 -22.61
N ILE A 246 4.97 -25.91 -23.38
CA ILE A 246 6.41 -25.75 -23.59
C ILE A 246 6.70 -25.40 -25.05
N ILE A 247 7.37 -24.29 -25.30
CA ILE A 247 7.96 -23.94 -26.60
C ILE A 247 9.48 -24.06 -26.48
N GLU A 248 10.07 -25.08 -27.11
CA GLU A 248 11.54 -25.23 -27.08
C GLU A 248 12.24 -24.33 -28.10
N GLU A 249 11.71 -24.27 -29.33
CA GLU A 249 12.26 -23.48 -30.45
C GLU A 249 11.26 -23.41 -31.62
N GLY A 250 11.50 -22.55 -32.62
CA GLY A 250 10.76 -22.54 -33.90
C GLY A 250 10.31 -21.15 -34.36
N ASN A 251 9.82 -21.02 -35.59
CA ASN A 251 9.24 -19.76 -36.10
C ASN A 251 7.72 -19.85 -36.09
N ILE A 252 7.07 -19.26 -35.09
CA ILE A 252 5.64 -19.40 -34.83
C ILE A 252 4.97 -18.03 -35.00
N PHE A 253 3.90 -17.99 -35.79
CA PHE A 253 3.12 -16.79 -36.06
C PHE A 253 1.66 -17.06 -35.69
N ILE A 254 1.08 -16.24 -34.82
CA ILE A 254 -0.27 -16.44 -34.27
C ILE A 254 -1.09 -15.18 -34.51
N GLU A 255 -2.25 -15.33 -35.13
CA GLU A 255 -3.33 -14.33 -35.10
C GLU A 255 -4.51 -14.93 -34.33
N ALA A 256 -4.99 -14.26 -33.27
CA ALA A 256 -6.09 -14.76 -32.44
C ALA A 256 -7.11 -13.66 -32.14
N THR A 257 -8.40 -14.03 -32.01
CA THR A 257 -9.48 -13.09 -31.64
C THR A 257 -9.49 -12.78 -30.15
N THR A 258 -9.01 -13.69 -29.31
CA THR A 258 -8.71 -13.46 -27.89
C THR A 258 -7.21 -13.58 -27.67
N ASP A 259 -6.74 -14.46 -26.79
CA ASP A 259 -5.32 -14.57 -26.48
C ASP A 259 -4.52 -15.32 -27.57
N GLY A 260 -3.27 -14.93 -27.78
CA GLY A 260 -2.39 -15.68 -28.68
C GLY A 260 -2.10 -17.08 -28.15
N ILE A 261 -1.59 -17.11 -26.91
CA ILE A 261 -1.31 -18.32 -26.12
C ILE A 261 -2.11 -18.21 -24.82
N HIS A 262 -2.81 -19.29 -24.47
CA HIS A 262 -3.55 -19.40 -23.22
C HIS A 262 -3.23 -20.73 -22.53
N THR A 263 -2.97 -20.73 -21.23
CA THR A 263 -2.89 -21.96 -20.42
C THR A 263 -3.58 -21.81 -19.08
N ASN A 264 -4.11 -22.90 -18.51
CA ASN A 264 -4.55 -22.86 -17.11
C ASN A 264 -3.40 -23.14 -16.14
N GLU A 265 -2.33 -23.80 -16.59
CA GLU A 265 -1.09 -24.01 -15.82
C GLU A 265 0.06 -23.18 -16.39
N LYS A 266 1.28 -23.74 -16.55
CA LYS A 266 2.49 -22.96 -16.81
C LYS A 266 2.75 -22.79 -18.30
N VAL A 267 3.43 -21.68 -18.62
CA VAL A 267 4.06 -21.51 -19.94
C VAL A 267 5.57 -21.47 -19.77
N LYS A 268 6.28 -22.32 -20.54
CA LYS A 268 7.73 -22.30 -20.62
C LYS A 268 8.22 -22.09 -22.05
N ILE A 269 8.92 -20.99 -22.30
CA ILE A 269 9.54 -20.68 -23.60
C ILE A 269 11.05 -20.75 -23.43
N LYS A 270 11.70 -21.71 -24.09
CA LYS A 270 13.16 -21.86 -24.04
C LYS A 270 13.88 -21.08 -25.15
N GLY A 271 13.17 -20.73 -26.22
CA GLY A 271 13.75 -20.12 -27.42
C GLY A 271 12.78 -20.07 -28.59
N GLY A 272 13.28 -19.64 -29.75
CA GLY A 272 12.52 -19.52 -30.99
C GLY A 272 12.16 -18.08 -31.36
N ASN A 273 11.34 -17.90 -32.39
CA ASN A 273 10.81 -16.64 -32.89
C ASN A 273 9.28 -16.72 -32.90
N VAL A 274 8.65 -16.12 -31.89
CA VAL A 274 7.21 -16.19 -31.64
C VAL A 274 6.60 -14.82 -31.91
N ASN A 275 5.67 -14.76 -32.87
CA ASN A 275 5.03 -13.53 -33.32
C ASN A 275 3.53 -13.65 -33.07
N ILE A 276 2.94 -12.74 -32.31
CA ILE A 276 1.55 -12.83 -31.86
C ILE A 276 0.83 -11.52 -32.17
N THR A 277 -0.36 -11.64 -32.77
CA THR A 277 -1.37 -10.59 -32.79
C THR A 277 -2.61 -11.12 -32.09
N ALA A 278 -3.01 -10.50 -30.98
CA ALA A 278 -4.08 -10.99 -30.11
C ALA A 278 -5.14 -9.89 -29.87
N GLY A 279 -6.42 -10.29 -29.86
CA GLY A 279 -7.54 -9.41 -29.50
C GLY A 279 -7.78 -9.27 -28.00
N SER A 280 -7.02 -10.02 -27.18
CA SER A 280 -6.90 -9.87 -25.73
C SER A 280 -5.40 -10.00 -25.39
N ASP A 281 -4.98 -10.97 -24.59
CA ASP A 281 -3.60 -11.04 -24.09
C ASP A 281 -2.66 -11.72 -25.11
N GLY A 282 -1.40 -11.33 -25.19
CA GLY A 282 -0.43 -12.03 -26.03
C GLY A 282 -0.21 -13.46 -25.53
N ILE A 283 0.12 -13.57 -24.25
CA ILE A 283 0.27 -14.81 -23.49
C ILE A 283 -0.45 -14.64 -22.15
N ASP A 284 -1.41 -15.50 -21.84
CA ASP A 284 -2.09 -15.58 -20.54
C ASP A 284 -1.90 -16.98 -19.92
N ALA A 285 -1.44 -17.03 -18.67
CA ALA A 285 -1.20 -18.27 -17.93
C ALA A 285 -1.87 -18.24 -16.55
N GLY A 286 -2.55 -19.33 -16.21
CA GLY A 286 -3.13 -19.54 -14.88
C GLY A 286 -2.10 -19.85 -13.79
N GLU A 287 -0.89 -20.29 -14.16
CA GLU A 287 0.27 -20.43 -13.26
C GLU A 287 1.48 -19.63 -13.78
N ALA A 288 2.68 -19.97 -13.31
CA ALA A 288 3.92 -19.27 -13.63
C ALA A 288 4.31 -19.30 -15.13
N ILE A 289 4.93 -18.21 -15.58
CA ILE A 289 5.57 -18.13 -16.90
C ILE A 289 7.09 -18.08 -16.75
N THR A 290 7.80 -18.94 -17.48
CA THR A 290 9.27 -18.92 -17.59
C THR A 290 9.71 -18.71 -19.03
N ILE A 291 10.52 -17.68 -19.28
CA ILE A 291 11.11 -17.40 -20.60
C ILE A 291 12.63 -17.41 -20.48
N GLU A 292 13.28 -18.40 -21.09
CA GLU A 292 14.72 -18.57 -20.98
C GLU A 292 15.48 -17.75 -22.05
N ASP A 293 14.98 -17.74 -23.28
CA ASP A 293 15.53 -17.03 -24.45
C ASP A 293 14.47 -16.96 -25.58
N GLY A 294 14.80 -16.33 -26.71
CA GLY A 294 13.99 -16.26 -27.93
C GLY A 294 13.66 -14.84 -28.38
N THR A 295 13.06 -14.68 -29.57
CA THR A 295 12.52 -13.42 -30.09
C THR A 295 10.99 -13.45 -30.00
N LEU A 296 10.40 -12.57 -29.19
CA LEU A 296 8.95 -12.48 -28.99
C LEU A 296 8.46 -11.12 -29.49
N ASN A 297 7.68 -11.12 -30.57
CA ASN A 297 7.03 -9.93 -31.10
C ASN A 297 5.52 -10.03 -30.87
N ILE A 298 4.97 -9.25 -29.94
CA ILE A 298 3.59 -9.36 -29.49
C ILE A 298 2.88 -8.03 -29.72
N ASN A 299 1.74 -8.07 -30.40
CA ASN A 299 0.78 -6.98 -30.50
C ASN A 299 -0.54 -7.47 -29.86
N ALA A 300 -0.98 -6.84 -28.77
CA ALA A 300 -2.09 -7.34 -27.96
C ALA A 300 -3.05 -6.20 -27.57
N ALA A 301 -4.36 -6.42 -27.67
CA ALA A 301 -5.35 -5.46 -27.16
C ALA A 301 -5.55 -5.55 -25.62
N GLY A 302 -5.03 -6.59 -24.99
CA GLY A 302 -4.88 -6.74 -23.55
C GLY A 302 -3.41 -6.59 -23.15
N ASP A 303 -2.95 -7.45 -22.24
CA ASP A 303 -1.57 -7.47 -21.76
C ASP A 303 -0.65 -8.21 -22.73
N GLY A 304 0.62 -7.85 -22.79
CA GLY A 304 1.60 -8.53 -23.64
C GLY A 304 1.88 -9.95 -23.13
N ILE A 305 2.29 -10.04 -21.86
CA ILE A 305 2.56 -11.30 -21.16
C ILE A 305 1.96 -11.20 -19.76
N LYS A 306 1.10 -12.14 -19.38
CA LYS A 306 0.36 -12.12 -18.14
C LYS A 306 0.36 -13.49 -17.47
N SER A 307 0.56 -13.48 -16.15
CA SER A 307 0.52 -14.69 -15.32
C SER A 307 -0.21 -14.40 -14.02
N SER A 308 -1.01 -15.37 -13.57
CA SER A 308 -1.63 -15.33 -12.24
C SER A 308 -0.64 -15.64 -11.09
N GLU A 309 0.59 -16.03 -11.42
CA GLU A 309 1.69 -16.27 -10.48
C GLU A 309 2.96 -15.48 -10.88
N ASP A 310 4.14 -16.09 -10.72
CA ASP A 310 5.44 -15.51 -11.02
C ASP A 310 5.72 -15.49 -12.54
N ILE A 311 6.35 -14.41 -13.01
CA ILE A 311 6.98 -14.36 -14.33
C ILE A 311 8.49 -14.28 -14.14
N THR A 312 9.21 -15.25 -14.70
CA THR A 312 10.68 -15.28 -14.71
C THR A 312 11.21 -15.21 -16.14
N ILE A 313 12.05 -14.23 -16.42
CA ILE A 313 12.70 -14.04 -17.72
C ILE A 313 14.21 -14.06 -17.53
N THR A 314 14.90 -15.04 -18.11
CA THR A 314 16.37 -15.15 -18.00
C THR A 314 17.11 -14.58 -19.22
N GLY A 315 16.40 -14.34 -20.32
CA GLY A 315 16.97 -13.84 -21.58
C GLY A 315 15.92 -13.70 -22.69
N GLY A 316 16.36 -13.25 -23.87
CA GLY A 316 15.52 -13.07 -25.06
C GLY A 316 15.42 -11.62 -25.56
N ASP A 317 14.81 -11.45 -26.74
CA ASP A 317 14.51 -10.18 -27.40
C ASP A 317 12.98 -10.01 -27.50
N PHE A 318 12.45 -8.95 -26.90
CA PHE A 318 11.02 -8.71 -26.76
C PHE A 318 10.62 -7.41 -27.46
N LYS A 319 9.61 -7.46 -28.31
CA LYS A 319 8.91 -6.30 -28.86
C LYS A 319 7.43 -6.42 -28.50
N LEU A 320 6.97 -5.60 -27.57
CA LEU A 320 5.60 -5.65 -27.04
C LEU A 320 4.88 -4.34 -27.39
N GLU A 321 3.75 -4.42 -28.07
CA GLU A 321 2.84 -3.30 -28.36
C GLU A 321 1.47 -3.65 -27.78
N THR A 322 1.04 -2.97 -26.72
CA THR A 322 -0.12 -3.40 -25.92
C THR A 322 -1.08 -2.26 -25.59
N ASP A 323 -2.39 -2.55 -25.59
CA ASP A 323 -3.43 -1.60 -25.15
C ASP A 323 -3.69 -1.67 -23.61
N SER A 324 -2.96 -2.52 -22.89
CA SER A 324 -2.94 -2.63 -21.42
C SER A 324 -1.50 -2.65 -20.91
N ASP A 325 -1.08 -3.60 -20.08
CA ASP A 325 0.26 -3.71 -19.52
C ASP A 325 1.21 -4.40 -20.51
N GLY A 326 2.51 -4.08 -20.48
CA GLY A 326 3.51 -4.80 -21.25
C GLY A 326 3.71 -6.22 -20.70
N ILE A 327 4.04 -6.30 -19.41
CA ILE A 327 4.18 -7.54 -18.65
C ILE A 327 3.47 -7.39 -17.30
N ASP A 328 2.55 -8.30 -16.97
CA ASP A 328 1.73 -8.28 -15.74
C ASP A 328 1.83 -9.62 -14.97
N SER A 329 2.63 -9.63 -13.90
CA SER A 329 2.66 -10.73 -12.93
C SER A 329 1.80 -10.41 -11.72
N LYS A 330 0.87 -11.31 -11.36
CA LYS A 330 0.10 -11.20 -10.12
C LYS A 330 0.90 -11.56 -8.86
N MET A 331 2.14 -12.01 -9.01
CA MET A 331 3.09 -12.21 -7.91
C MET A 331 4.41 -11.48 -8.19
N ASN A 332 5.52 -12.19 -8.44
CA ASN A 332 6.83 -11.60 -8.68
C ASN A 332 7.17 -11.58 -10.17
N LEU A 333 7.64 -10.43 -10.64
CA LEU A 333 8.33 -10.32 -11.92
C LEU A 333 9.85 -10.31 -11.68
N LEU A 334 10.52 -11.37 -12.10
CA LEU A 334 11.98 -11.50 -12.09
C LEU A 334 12.53 -11.44 -13.52
N ILE A 335 13.41 -10.48 -13.79
CA ILE A 335 14.12 -10.35 -15.06
C ILE A 335 15.62 -10.40 -14.81
N GLU A 336 16.27 -11.44 -15.33
CA GLU A 336 17.70 -11.62 -15.16
C GLU A 336 18.53 -10.98 -16.27
N ASP A 337 18.08 -11.10 -17.53
CA ASP A 337 18.69 -10.48 -18.72
C ASP A 337 17.69 -10.39 -19.89
N GLY A 338 18.09 -9.79 -21.03
CA GLY A 338 17.29 -9.70 -22.26
C GLY A 338 17.21 -8.27 -22.85
N THR A 339 16.63 -8.14 -24.05
CA THR A 339 16.35 -6.84 -24.69
C THR A 339 14.85 -6.62 -24.77
N PHE A 340 14.35 -5.52 -24.23
CA PHE A 340 12.93 -5.21 -24.16
C PHE A 340 12.62 -3.90 -24.87
N ASN A 341 11.74 -3.93 -25.86
CA ASN A 341 11.14 -2.77 -26.50
C ASN A 341 9.62 -2.84 -26.26
N ILE A 342 9.13 -2.00 -25.37
CA ILE A 342 7.75 -2.06 -24.85
C ILE A 342 7.06 -0.73 -25.16
N GLU A 343 5.94 -0.79 -25.85
CA GLU A 343 4.97 0.31 -25.99
C GLU A 343 3.64 -0.16 -25.41
N SER A 344 3.25 0.38 -24.26
CA SER A 344 2.05 -0.04 -23.53
C SER A 344 1.12 1.14 -23.21
N ALA A 345 -0.19 0.91 -23.27
CA ALA A 345 -1.19 1.93 -22.93
C ALA A 345 -1.55 1.97 -21.43
N ASN A 346 -0.99 1.06 -20.62
CA ASN A 346 -0.98 1.16 -19.16
C ASN A 346 0.45 1.07 -18.61
N ASP A 347 0.84 0.01 -17.90
CA ASP A 347 2.16 -0.12 -17.29
C ASP A 347 3.15 -0.83 -18.22
N GLY A 348 4.44 -0.48 -18.13
CA GLY A 348 5.50 -1.16 -18.87
C GLY A 348 5.78 -2.55 -18.28
N LEU A 349 6.20 -2.55 -17.02
CA LEU A 349 6.49 -3.75 -16.23
C LEU A 349 5.69 -3.73 -14.93
N LYS A 350 5.02 -4.83 -14.61
CA LYS A 350 4.21 -4.94 -13.41
C LYS A 350 4.39 -6.25 -12.68
N GLY A 351 4.58 -6.15 -11.38
CA GLY A 351 4.60 -7.29 -10.47
C GLY A 351 3.94 -6.89 -9.17
N VAL A 352 2.82 -7.52 -8.81
CA VAL A 352 2.06 -7.16 -7.59
C VAL A 352 2.94 -7.25 -6.34
N THR A 353 3.71 -8.33 -6.18
CA THR A 353 4.57 -8.55 -5.00
C THR A 353 5.99 -8.01 -5.17
N SER A 354 6.58 -8.09 -6.36
CA SER A 354 7.84 -7.37 -6.61
C SER A 354 8.16 -7.29 -8.09
N VAL A 355 8.95 -6.28 -8.45
CA VAL A 355 9.69 -6.27 -9.72
C VAL A 355 11.19 -6.28 -9.40
N LYS A 356 11.88 -7.32 -9.85
CA LYS A 356 13.32 -7.52 -9.63
C LYS A 356 14.05 -7.60 -10.96
N VAL A 357 15.07 -6.78 -11.12
CA VAL A 357 15.89 -6.77 -12.34
C VAL A 357 17.37 -6.88 -12.01
N THR A 358 18.04 -7.91 -12.53
CA THR A 358 19.48 -8.10 -12.35
C THR A 358 20.31 -7.76 -13.59
N GLY A 359 19.70 -7.65 -14.77
CA GLY A 359 20.36 -7.41 -16.06
C GLY A 359 19.37 -6.99 -17.17
N GLY A 360 19.81 -6.95 -18.42
CA GLY A 360 18.98 -6.58 -19.58
C GLY A 360 19.03 -5.12 -20.04
N THR A 361 18.45 -4.85 -21.21
CA THR A 361 18.27 -3.50 -21.80
C THR A 361 16.79 -3.25 -22.05
N PHE A 362 16.29 -2.10 -21.61
CA PHE A 362 14.87 -1.77 -21.67
C PHE A 362 14.67 -0.43 -22.39
N ASP A 363 13.82 -0.39 -23.40
CA ASP A 363 13.25 0.80 -24.03
C ASP A 363 11.73 0.71 -23.82
N ILE A 364 11.22 1.46 -22.84
CA ILE A 364 9.84 1.38 -22.37
C ILE A 364 9.16 2.72 -22.65
N VAL A 365 8.05 2.67 -23.39
CA VAL A 365 7.09 3.74 -23.56
C VAL A 365 5.77 3.26 -22.95
N ALA A 366 5.36 3.84 -21.83
CA ALA A 366 4.14 3.45 -21.12
C ALA A 366 3.24 4.68 -20.93
N ALA A 367 1.91 4.53 -20.99
CA ALA A 367 1.02 5.65 -20.72
C ALA A 367 0.83 5.92 -19.21
N SER A 368 1.00 4.90 -18.36
CA SER A 368 0.95 5.00 -16.90
C SER A 368 2.34 4.84 -16.27
N GLU A 369 2.66 3.73 -15.61
CA GLU A 369 3.95 3.54 -14.96
C GLU A 369 4.95 2.80 -15.86
N GLY A 370 6.23 3.20 -15.87
CA GLY A 370 7.27 2.41 -16.53
C GLY A 370 7.49 1.08 -15.81
N ILE A 371 7.50 1.12 -14.49
CA ILE A 371 7.56 -0.04 -13.59
C ILE A 371 6.58 0.18 -12.44
N GLN A 372 5.72 -0.80 -12.14
CA GLN A 372 4.72 -0.75 -11.08
C GLN A 372 4.77 -1.99 -10.16
N THR A 373 4.57 -1.78 -8.86
CA THR A 373 4.37 -2.85 -7.88
C THR A 373 3.56 -2.38 -6.66
N ASP A 374 2.87 -3.32 -6.01
CA ASP A 374 2.15 -3.11 -4.74
C ASP A 374 3.00 -3.46 -3.51
N ASP A 375 4.28 -3.81 -3.71
CA ASP A 375 5.26 -3.93 -2.64
C ASP A 375 6.57 -3.22 -3.03
N TYR A 376 7.60 -3.90 -3.53
CA TYR A 376 8.91 -3.28 -3.76
C TYR A 376 9.51 -3.54 -5.13
N VAL A 377 10.30 -2.56 -5.59
CA VAL A 377 11.15 -2.68 -6.78
C VAL A 377 12.59 -2.84 -6.34
N GLU A 378 13.31 -3.80 -6.93
CA GLU A 378 14.75 -3.97 -6.73
C GLU A 378 15.49 -4.06 -8.07
N ILE A 379 16.30 -3.05 -8.38
CA ILE A 379 17.16 -2.99 -9.56
C ILE A 379 18.62 -3.20 -9.11
N LYS A 380 19.16 -4.37 -9.43
CA LYS A 380 20.57 -4.75 -9.23
C LYS A 380 21.43 -4.54 -10.48
N GLY A 381 20.83 -4.48 -11.66
CA GLY A 381 21.52 -4.29 -12.93
C GLY A 381 20.59 -3.88 -14.07
N GLY A 382 21.10 -3.88 -15.29
CA GLY A 382 20.35 -3.52 -16.51
C GLY A 382 20.51 -2.05 -16.96
N ASN A 383 20.00 -1.74 -18.15
CA ASN A 383 20.03 -0.42 -18.77
C ASN A 383 18.64 0.00 -19.26
N PHE A 384 17.99 0.89 -18.53
CA PHE A 384 16.63 1.35 -18.82
C PHE A 384 16.61 2.69 -19.52
N LYS A 385 15.72 2.81 -20.49
CA LYS A 385 15.17 4.05 -21.03
C LYS A 385 13.66 3.96 -20.87
N ILE A 386 13.11 4.78 -20.00
CA ILE A 386 11.70 4.79 -19.66
C ILE A 386 11.12 6.12 -20.09
N LYS A 387 10.00 6.10 -20.79
CA LYS A 387 9.14 7.23 -21.08
C LYS A 387 7.73 6.87 -20.63
N ALA A 388 7.34 7.36 -19.47
CA ALA A 388 6.08 7.00 -18.84
C ALA A 388 5.49 8.18 -18.05
N ARG A 389 4.22 8.11 -17.64
CA ARG A 389 3.65 9.09 -16.69
C ARG A 389 4.43 9.05 -15.39
N SER A 390 4.64 7.87 -14.83
CA SER A 390 5.47 7.67 -13.65
C SER A 390 6.63 6.74 -14.01
N GLY A 391 7.89 7.12 -13.70
CA GLY A 391 9.04 6.31 -14.11
C GLY A 391 9.06 4.94 -13.44
N ILE A 392 9.09 4.93 -12.11
CA ILE A 392 8.96 3.73 -11.28
C ILE A 392 8.03 4.07 -10.12
N ARG A 393 7.05 3.21 -9.85
CA ARG A 393 6.11 3.34 -8.74
C ARG A 393 6.08 2.06 -7.91
N ALA A 394 6.20 2.20 -6.59
CA ALA A 394 6.10 1.10 -5.64
C ALA A 394 5.31 1.51 -4.39
N GLU A 395 4.54 0.57 -3.83
CA GLU A 395 3.88 0.83 -2.54
C GLU A 395 4.89 0.93 -1.39
N LYS A 396 5.92 0.09 -1.38
CA LYS A 396 7.03 0.10 -0.41
C LYS A 396 8.32 0.58 -1.08
N ASP A 397 9.43 -0.14 -0.90
CA ASP A 397 10.77 0.37 -1.24
C ASP A 397 11.04 0.31 -2.76
N ILE A 398 11.69 1.35 -3.30
CA ILE A 398 12.37 1.31 -4.60
C ILE A 398 13.86 1.25 -4.30
N ILE A 399 14.52 0.14 -4.65
CA ILE A 399 15.93 -0.11 -4.33
C ILE A 399 16.71 -0.19 -5.63
N ILE A 400 17.62 0.76 -5.85
CA ILE A 400 18.54 0.77 -7.00
C ILE A 400 19.96 0.61 -6.48
N SER A 401 20.52 -0.58 -6.68
CA SER A 401 21.85 -0.98 -6.23
C SER A 401 22.85 -1.18 -7.38
N GLY A 402 22.38 -1.18 -8.63
CA GLY A 402 23.22 -1.26 -9.83
C GLY A 402 22.46 -0.88 -11.12
N GLY A 403 23.12 -1.01 -12.27
CA GLY A 403 22.52 -0.67 -13.57
C GLY A 403 22.49 0.82 -13.90
N THR A 404 21.86 1.17 -15.03
CA THR A 404 21.55 2.55 -15.44
C THR A 404 20.05 2.70 -15.65
N VAL A 405 19.41 3.66 -14.99
CA VAL A 405 17.98 3.97 -15.16
C VAL A 405 17.85 5.36 -15.74
N ASN A 406 17.41 5.47 -16.99
CA ASN A 406 17.09 6.74 -17.64
C ASN A 406 15.58 6.91 -17.72
N VAL A 407 15.01 7.86 -16.98
CA VAL A 407 13.59 8.21 -17.09
C VAL A 407 13.46 9.52 -17.85
N THR A 408 12.68 9.55 -18.91
CA THR A 408 12.58 10.66 -19.86
C THR A 408 11.12 11.11 -19.97
N GLN A 409 10.86 12.41 -19.81
CA GLN A 409 9.51 12.99 -19.84
C GLN A 409 8.51 12.51 -18.75
N PRO A 410 8.92 12.13 -17.51
CA PRO A 410 7.95 11.71 -16.51
C PRO A 410 7.11 12.88 -15.97
N ARG A 411 5.85 12.60 -15.61
CA ARG A 411 5.04 13.43 -14.71
C ARG A 411 5.46 13.22 -13.24
N GLU A 412 5.82 11.99 -12.87
CA GLU A 412 6.35 11.60 -11.55
C GLU A 412 7.60 10.73 -11.76
N GLU A 413 8.74 11.02 -11.11
CA GLU A 413 9.99 10.33 -11.42
C GLU A 413 10.07 8.92 -10.82
N LEU A 414 10.28 8.83 -9.51
CA LEU A 414 10.28 7.61 -8.72
C LEU A 414 9.33 7.82 -7.54
N GLU A 415 8.25 7.06 -7.48
CA GLU A 415 7.22 7.17 -6.46
C GLU A 415 7.24 5.95 -5.53
N SER A 416 7.63 6.17 -4.28
CA SER A 416 7.49 5.18 -3.20
C SER A 416 6.43 5.69 -2.23
N ILE A 417 5.33 4.96 -2.06
CA ILE A 417 4.12 5.47 -1.39
C ILE A 417 4.23 5.40 0.14
N SER A 418 4.67 4.26 0.64
CA SER A 418 4.84 3.95 2.06
C SER A 418 6.26 3.48 2.42
N GLY A 419 7.15 3.34 1.43
CA GLY A 419 8.54 2.94 1.61
C GLY A 419 9.55 4.05 1.37
N ARG A 420 10.75 3.66 0.93
CA ARG A 420 11.87 4.55 0.61
C ARG A 420 12.33 4.33 -0.82
N VAL A 421 12.77 5.41 -1.46
CA VAL A 421 13.66 5.32 -2.62
C VAL A 421 15.10 5.26 -2.11
N ILE A 422 15.74 4.10 -2.29
CA ILE A 422 17.12 3.82 -1.87
C ILE A 422 17.97 3.67 -3.12
N VAL A 423 18.88 4.61 -3.35
CA VAL A 423 19.90 4.51 -4.40
C VAL A 423 21.26 4.33 -3.74
N ASN A 424 21.68 3.07 -3.63
CA ASN A 424 22.92 2.65 -2.98
C ASN A 424 23.98 2.13 -3.97
N GLY A 425 23.67 2.16 -5.29
CA GLY A 425 24.59 1.93 -6.40
C GLY A 425 23.93 2.25 -7.75
N GLY A 426 24.63 1.99 -8.86
CA GLY A 426 24.12 2.27 -10.22
C GLY A 426 24.13 3.74 -10.64
N ARG A 427 23.46 4.06 -11.76
CA ARG A 427 23.32 5.41 -12.31
C ARG A 427 21.85 5.72 -12.62
N LEU A 428 21.27 6.68 -11.89
CA LEU A 428 19.93 7.21 -12.17
C LEU A 428 20.06 8.54 -12.93
N ASN A 429 19.51 8.63 -14.14
CA ASN A 429 19.40 9.88 -14.89
C ASN A 429 17.91 10.17 -15.14
N ILE A 430 17.41 11.31 -14.71
CA ILE A 430 16.03 11.71 -14.99
C ILE A 430 16.06 12.97 -15.87
N THR A 431 15.46 12.87 -17.05
CA THR A 431 15.40 13.94 -18.06
C THR A 431 13.94 14.30 -18.31
N VAL A 432 13.44 15.28 -17.60
CA VAL A 432 12.11 15.83 -17.90
C VAL A 432 12.16 16.68 -19.17
N SER A 433 11.21 16.47 -20.07
CA SER A 433 10.93 17.40 -21.16
C SER A 433 9.76 18.26 -20.75
N GLU A 434 9.82 19.55 -21.04
CA GLU A 434 8.89 20.58 -20.56
C GLU A 434 9.18 21.03 -19.14
N SER A 435 8.73 22.24 -18.82
CA SER A 435 8.99 23.05 -17.61
C SER A 435 8.54 22.42 -16.28
N GLY A 436 8.36 21.10 -16.25
CA GLY A 436 7.93 20.28 -15.13
C GLY A 436 9.07 19.49 -14.48
N PHE A 437 10.33 19.94 -14.54
CA PHE A 437 11.27 19.54 -13.48
C PHE A 437 10.77 20.14 -12.18
N SER A 438 9.97 19.34 -11.49
CA SER A 438 9.73 19.51 -10.08
C SER A 438 10.69 18.61 -9.33
N SER A 439 11.99 18.88 -9.41
CA SER A 439 12.86 18.55 -8.26
C SER A 439 12.54 19.55 -7.13
N ASN A 440 11.29 19.58 -6.68
CA ASN A 440 10.49 20.74 -6.21
C ASN A 440 9.76 21.45 -7.38
N LYS A 441 8.43 21.62 -7.33
CA LYS A 441 7.81 22.95 -7.58
C LYS A 441 8.80 23.85 -6.89
N SER A 442 9.72 24.57 -7.57
CA SER A 442 10.89 25.13 -6.89
C SER A 442 10.37 25.75 -5.62
N GLN A 443 10.61 25.07 -4.50
CA GLN A 443 9.96 25.45 -3.28
C GLN A 443 10.82 26.63 -2.98
N LYS A 444 10.34 27.81 -3.39
CA LYS A 444 11.16 28.97 -3.66
C LYS A 444 12.09 29.05 -2.48
N LEU A 445 13.37 28.70 -2.69
CA LEU A 445 14.21 28.33 -1.57
C LEU A 445 14.09 29.47 -0.61
N LEU A 446 13.89 29.20 0.67
CA LEU A 446 13.60 30.29 1.59
C LEU A 446 14.71 31.35 1.49
N THR A 447 15.92 30.98 1.08
CA THR A 447 17.06 31.85 0.77
C THR A 447 16.93 32.77 -0.47
N GLY A 448 16.07 32.48 -1.43
CA GLY A 448 15.92 33.26 -2.68
C GLY A 448 17.24 33.44 -3.43
N ASP A 449 17.47 34.65 -3.94
CA ASP A 449 18.73 35.07 -4.57
C ASP A 449 19.75 35.67 -3.59
N ILE A 450 19.49 35.52 -2.29
CA ILE A 450 20.40 35.93 -1.22
C ILE A 450 21.19 34.73 -0.73
N ILE A 451 22.50 34.90 -0.66
CA ILE A 451 23.44 33.94 -0.08
C ILE A 451 23.67 34.34 1.38
N PHE A 452 23.25 33.48 2.30
CA PHE A 452 23.55 33.61 3.72
C PHE A 452 24.80 32.78 4.04
N SER A 453 25.76 33.32 4.78
CA SER A 453 26.97 32.57 5.16
C SER A 453 26.69 31.41 6.11
N GLU A 454 25.56 31.44 6.79
CA GLU A 454 25.10 30.42 7.72
C GLU A 454 23.70 29.96 7.29
N PRO A 455 23.44 28.64 7.26
CA PRO A 455 22.09 28.15 7.03
C PRO A 455 21.19 28.45 8.24
N SER A 456 19.87 28.38 8.04
CA SER A 456 18.92 28.42 9.16
C SER A 456 19.27 27.34 10.19
N LYS A 457 19.47 27.73 11.45
CA LYS A 457 19.91 26.82 12.51
C LYS A 457 19.63 27.40 13.89
N THR A 458 19.81 26.59 14.94
CA THR A 458 19.90 27.15 16.28
C THR A 458 21.33 27.60 16.59
N PHE A 459 21.50 28.51 17.54
CA PHE A 459 22.81 28.97 17.98
C PHE A 459 22.83 29.31 19.47
N SER A 460 24.02 29.23 20.07
CA SER A 460 24.27 29.63 21.46
C SER A 460 25.06 30.94 21.51
N ASN A 461 24.76 31.82 22.48
CA ASN A 461 25.42 33.11 22.72
C ASN A 461 25.26 34.12 21.57
N GLN A 462 25.94 33.89 20.44
CA GLN A 462 25.94 34.78 19.29
C GLN A 462 26.21 33.99 17.99
N ILE A 463 25.60 34.45 16.89
CA ILE A 463 25.91 34.02 15.53
C ILE A 463 26.28 35.25 14.68
N SER A 464 27.27 35.12 13.80
CA SER A 464 27.65 36.14 12.82
C SER A 464 27.28 35.67 11.42
N VAL A 465 26.55 36.50 10.68
CA VAL A 465 26.00 36.18 9.36
C VAL A 465 26.40 37.26 8.37
N THR A 466 27.00 36.87 7.26
CA THR A 466 27.21 37.74 6.10
C THR A 466 26.20 37.42 5.01
N LEU A 467 25.81 38.47 4.28
CA LEU A 467 24.92 38.39 3.12
C LEU A 467 25.72 38.64 1.84
N ASP A 468 25.40 37.90 0.78
CA ASP A 468 25.92 38.11 -0.56
C ASP A 468 24.82 37.86 -1.61
N THR A 469 25.05 38.29 -2.84
CA THR A 469 24.16 38.02 -3.97
C THR A 469 24.94 37.96 -5.27
N LYS A 470 24.50 37.11 -6.19
CA LYS A 470 25.06 37.04 -7.55
C LYS A 470 24.53 38.13 -8.48
N ILE A 471 23.61 38.96 -8.00
CA ILE A 471 22.99 40.02 -8.80
C ILE A 471 23.94 41.21 -8.92
N ASN A 472 24.43 41.44 -10.14
CA ASN A 472 25.39 42.50 -10.43
C ASN A 472 24.87 43.89 -10.06
N ASN A 473 25.72 44.70 -9.42
CA ASN A 473 25.44 46.08 -9.00
C ASN A 473 24.28 46.22 -8.00
N ALA A 474 23.86 45.14 -7.34
CA ALA A 474 22.82 45.20 -6.34
C ALA A 474 23.30 45.73 -4.98
N GLN A 475 22.45 46.51 -4.32
CA GLN A 475 22.51 46.76 -2.88
C GLN A 475 21.63 45.73 -2.17
N ILE A 476 22.15 45.03 -1.17
CA ILE A 476 21.33 44.15 -0.32
C ILE A 476 20.72 45.00 0.81
N ARG A 477 19.40 44.92 0.96
CA ARG A 477 18.63 45.55 2.06
C ARG A 477 18.03 44.44 2.91
N TYR A 478 17.95 44.64 4.22
CA TYR A 478 17.45 43.60 5.14
C TYR A 478 16.56 44.14 6.24
N THR A 479 15.80 43.23 6.84
CA THR A 479 14.93 43.42 8.01
C THR A 479 15.10 42.24 8.97
N THR A 480 14.79 42.48 10.26
CA THR A 480 14.90 41.47 11.33
C THR A 480 13.62 41.32 12.14
N ASP A 481 12.57 42.06 11.77
CA ASP A 481 11.25 42.12 12.41
C ASP A 481 10.18 41.33 11.65
N GLY A 482 10.60 40.60 10.60
CA GLY A 482 9.74 39.82 9.73
C GLY A 482 9.04 40.63 8.63
N SER A 483 9.27 41.95 8.51
CA SER A 483 8.72 42.75 7.39
C SER A 483 9.46 42.50 6.07
N VAL A 484 8.79 42.65 4.93
CA VAL A 484 9.43 42.55 3.60
C VAL A 484 10.42 43.72 3.42
N PRO A 485 11.70 43.47 3.06
CA PRO A 485 12.65 44.56 2.83
C PRO A 485 12.22 45.47 1.67
N THR A 486 12.39 46.78 1.85
CA THR A 486 12.15 47.81 0.83
C THR A 486 13.45 48.57 0.55
N SER A 487 13.44 49.47 -0.43
CA SER A 487 14.59 50.34 -0.70
C SER A 487 14.92 51.29 0.46
N ASN A 488 13.99 51.50 1.40
CA ASN A 488 14.18 52.26 2.64
C ASN A 488 14.67 51.42 3.82
N SER A 489 14.69 50.08 3.70
CA SER A 489 15.20 49.20 4.75
C SER A 489 16.70 49.37 4.94
N THR A 490 17.23 48.81 6.02
CA THR A 490 18.65 48.94 6.38
C THR A 490 19.55 48.38 5.28
N LEU A 491 20.54 49.18 4.85
CA LEU A 491 21.56 48.73 3.89
C LEU A 491 22.53 47.77 4.57
N TYR A 492 22.79 46.62 3.95
CA TYR A 492 23.83 45.71 4.39
C TYR A 492 25.22 46.27 4.03
N THR A 493 26.08 46.48 5.03
CA THR A 493 27.44 47.05 4.87
C THR A 493 28.55 46.22 5.52
N GLY A 494 28.21 45.13 6.20
CA GLY A 494 29.16 44.25 6.89
C GLY A 494 28.44 43.17 7.72
N PRO A 495 29.18 42.26 8.38
CA PRO A 495 28.62 41.13 9.12
C PRO A 495 27.55 41.53 10.15
N LEU A 496 26.44 40.78 10.18
CA LEU A 496 25.33 40.96 11.12
C LEU A 496 25.50 39.99 12.30
N ASN A 497 25.37 40.50 13.52
CA ASN A 497 25.53 39.69 14.73
C ASN A 497 24.22 39.59 15.51
N PHE A 498 23.75 38.37 15.76
CA PHE A 498 22.50 38.12 16.48
C PHE A 498 22.76 37.39 17.80
N THR A 499 22.09 37.83 18.86
CA THR A 499 22.12 37.21 20.20
C THR A 499 20.72 36.74 20.65
N LYS A 500 19.71 36.90 19.79
CA LYS A 500 18.30 36.55 20.02
C LYS A 500 17.75 35.86 18.78
N THR A 501 16.66 35.10 18.93
CA THR A 501 15.95 34.50 17.80
C THR A 501 15.60 35.58 16.77
N THR A 502 15.99 35.37 15.51
CA THR A 502 15.89 36.37 14.45
C THR A 502 15.43 35.73 13.14
N GLN A 503 14.39 36.29 12.53
CA GLN A 503 14.03 36.06 11.13
C GLN A 503 14.73 37.13 10.29
N LEU A 504 15.84 36.76 9.63
CA LEU A 504 16.58 37.70 8.79
C LEU A 504 16.05 37.61 7.36
N ARG A 505 15.35 38.65 6.92
CA ARG A 505 14.84 38.77 5.54
C ARG A 505 15.71 39.76 4.77
N ALA A 506 16.06 39.45 3.54
CA ALA A 506 16.94 40.26 2.71
C ALA A 506 16.50 40.25 1.24
N GLN A 507 16.72 41.36 0.54
CA GLN A 507 16.38 41.52 -0.88
C GLN A 507 17.44 42.38 -1.57
N ALA A 508 17.75 42.04 -2.82
CA ALA A 508 18.64 42.81 -3.67
C ALA A 508 17.88 43.98 -4.34
N PHE A 509 18.53 45.14 -4.45
CA PHE A 509 17.99 46.35 -5.07
C PHE A 509 18.95 46.93 -6.08
N VAL A 510 18.48 47.24 -7.29
CA VAL A 510 19.23 47.99 -8.31
C VAL A 510 18.46 49.27 -8.61
N ASN A 511 19.13 50.41 -8.46
CA ASN A 511 18.53 51.75 -8.65
C ASN A 511 17.25 51.97 -7.82
N GLY A 512 17.16 51.38 -6.63
CA GLY A 512 16.02 51.52 -5.73
C GLY A 512 14.85 50.56 -6.01
N ASN A 513 14.92 49.71 -7.04
CA ASN A 513 13.91 48.70 -7.35
C ASN A 513 14.35 47.31 -6.86
N PRO A 514 13.43 46.50 -6.27
CA PRO A 514 13.75 45.12 -5.90
C PRO A 514 14.05 44.29 -7.15
N VAL A 515 15.10 43.47 -7.10
CA VAL A 515 15.53 42.58 -8.17
C VAL A 515 15.87 41.20 -7.60
N GLY A 516 15.53 40.15 -8.33
CA GLY A 516 15.66 38.77 -7.85
C GLY A 516 14.66 38.41 -6.75
N ASP A 517 14.80 37.21 -6.22
CA ASP A 517 13.96 36.65 -5.19
C ASP A 517 14.45 36.97 -3.77
N MET A 518 13.52 37.40 -2.92
CA MET A 518 13.80 37.65 -1.51
C MET A 518 14.27 36.38 -0.81
N GLY A 519 15.25 36.56 0.07
CA GLY A 519 15.75 35.52 0.96
C GLY A 519 15.34 35.73 2.40
N THR A 520 15.09 34.64 3.11
CA THR A 520 14.89 34.56 4.54
C THR A 520 15.74 33.41 5.11
N SER A 521 16.46 33.70 6.19
CA SER A 521 17.12 32.70 7.04
C SER A 521 16.66 32.88 8.48
N ILE A 522 16.51 31.76 9.20
CA ILE A 522 15.91 31.72 10.54
C ILE A 522 16.97 31.22 11.53
N TYR A 523 17.29 32.06 12.51
CA TYR A 523 18.25 31.74 13.54
C TYR A 523 17.56 31.72 14.90
N VAL A 524 17.46 30.54 15.54
CA VAL A 524 16.83 30.40 16.86
C VAL A 524 17.90 30.41 17.94
N ALA A 525 17.86 31.38 18.85
CA ALA A 525 18.81 31.43 19.96
C ALA A 525 18.41 30.40 21.02
N SER A 526 19.30 29.49 21.39
CA SER A 526 19.00 28.39 22.32
C SER A 526 20.08 28.17 23.37
N GLN A 527 19.65 27.80 24.57
CA GLN A 527 20.49 27.31 25.67
C GLN A 527 20.13 25.86 26.05
N ILE A 528 19.38 25.16 25.20
CA ILE A 528 18.96 23.78 25.47
C ILE A 528 20.11 22.84 25.15
N SER A 529 20.51 22.06 26.15
CA SER A 529 21.50 20.99 26.02
C SER A 529 20.88 19.60 26.11
N THR A 530 19.60 19.53 26.49
CA THR A 530 18.81 18.29 26.54
C THR A 530 18.87 17.55 25.20
N ARG A 531 19.04 16.22 25.27
CA ARG A 531 18.97 15.32 24.12
C ARG A 531 17.60 14.64 24.10
N HIS A 532 17.11 14.40 22.89
CA HIS A 532 15.83 13.76 22.65
C HIS A 532 16.03 12.54 21.77
N ASP A 533 15.14 11.58 21.87
CA ASP A 533 15.13 10.35 21.08
C ASP A 533 13.91 10.26 20.15
N LEU A 534 12.98 11.19 20.32
CA LEU A 534 11.93 11.56 19.38
C LEU A 534 12.38 12.75 18.51
N PRO A 535 11.82 12.90 17.30
CA PRO A 535 11.92 14.16 16.57
C PRO A 535 11.44 15.34 17.42
N VAL A 536 12.07 16.50 17.23
CA VAL A 536 11.77 17.70 18.02
C VAL A 536 11.34 18.84 17.12
N LEU A 537 10.24 19.50 17.49
CA LEU A 537 9.68 20.64 16.78
C LEU A 537 9.75 21.90 17.65
N ILE A 538 10.29 22.98 17.09
CA ILE A 538 10.37 24.30 17.73
C ILE A 538 9.40 25.24 17.02
N LEU A 539 8.58 25.94 17.81
CA LEU A 539 7.80 27.10 17.42
C LEU A 539 8.24 28.31 18.26
N ASP A 540 8.96 29.25 17.67
CA ASP A 540 9.35 30.50 18.34
C ASP A 540 8.54 31.66 17.75
N ALA A 541 7.69 32.29 18.56
CA ALA A 541 6.76 33.34 18.16
C ALA A 541 7.40 34.75 18.19
N TYR A 542 8.73 34.85 18.26
CA TYR A 542 9.48 36.11 18.27
C TYR A 542 9.05 37.07 19.39
N GLY A 543 8.73 36.52 20.57
CA GLY A 543 8.25 37.30 21.71
C GLY A 543 6.78 37.72 21.68
N LYS A 544 5.98 37.20 20.73
CA LYS A 544 4.52 37.37 20.74
C LYS A 544 3.87 36.45 21.77
N SER A 545 2.73 36.89 22.30
CA SER A 545 1.91 36.10 23.23
C SER A 545 1.40 34.80 22.60
N LYS A 546 1.06 33.82 23.43
CA LYS A 546 0.37 32.58 23.02
C LYS A 546 -0.82 32.90 22.09
N PRO A 547 -0.94 32.25 20.92
CA PRO A 547 -1.98 32.60 19.96
C PRO A 547 -3.36 32.20 20.46
N GLY A 548 -4.36 32.99 20.07
CA GLY A 548 -5.77 32.59 20.09
C GLY A 548 -6.15 31.81 18.82
N ARG A 549 -7.34 32.07 18.28
CA ARG A 549 -7.86 31.40 17.06
C ARG A 549 -7.31 31.93 15.74
N ASN A 550 -6.53 33.00 15.77
CA ASN A 550 -5.88 33.59 14.61
C ASN A 550 -4.42 33.13 14.53
N TYR A 551 -3.92 32.97 13.30
CA TYR A 551 -2.51 32.66 13.07
C TYR A 551 -1.61 33.80 13.56
N ILE A 552 -0.55 33.43 14.27
CA ILE A 552 0.59 34.31 14.52
C ILE A 552 1.84 33.70 13.86
N ASP A 553 2.70 34.58 13.34
CA ASP A 553 3.97 34.20 12.73
C ASP A 553 4.96 33.62 13.75
N ALA A 554 5.69 32.59 13.32
CA ALA A 554 6.65 31.83 14.10
C ALA A 554 7.82 31.33 13.23
N ALA A 555 8.97 31.14 13.88
CA ALA A 555 10.00 30.24 13.38
C ALA A 555 9.53 28.80 13.56
N PHE A 556 9.55 28.00 12.50
CA PHE A 556 9.35 26.56 12.53
C PHE A 556 10.69 25.87 12.30
N MET A 557 11.12 25.03 13.24
CA MET A 557 12.25 24.12 13.02
C MET A 557 11.88 22.70 13.44
N LEU A 558 12.13 21.73 12.56
CA LEU A 558 11.96 20.31 12.81
C LEU A 558 13.32 19.62 12.79
N PHE A 559 13.61 18.86 13.84
CA PHE A 559 14.83 18.08 14.00
C PHE A 559 14.50 16.60 14.05
N GLU A 560 15.27 15.80 13.32
CA GLU A 560 15.14 14.35 13.29
C GLU A 560 16.31 13.68 14.01
N PRO A 561 16.12 12.50 14.63
CA PRO A 561 17.22 11.77 15.25
C PRO A 561 18.35 11.51 14.25
N GLY A 562 19.58 11.88 14.62
CA GLY A 562 20.77 11.63 13.80
C GLY A 562 21.23 10.16 13.89
N ASN A 563 22.42 9.87 13.36
CA ASN A 563 22.99 8.51 13.31
C ASN A 563 23.16 7.82 14.68
N ASN A 564 23.15 8.57 15.77
CA ASN A 564 23.18 8.07 17.14
C ASN A 564 21.77 7.84 17.74
N ASN A 565 20.71 7.95 16.93
CA ASN A 565 19.30 7.91 17.34
C ASN A 565 18.89 8.99 18.35
N GLU A 566 19.59 10.12 18.37
CA GLU A 566 19.28 11.28 19.22
C GLU A 566 19.17 12.57 18.40
N VAL A 567 18.39 13.51 18.93
CA VAL A 567 18.29 14.90 18.50
C VAL A 567 19.07 15.79 19.47
N SER A 568 19.87 16.69 18.91
CA SER A 568 20.49 17.80 19.62
C SER A 568 20.25 19.10 18.85
N PHE A 569 20.10 20.22 19.54
CA PHE A 569 19.89 21.51 18.85
C PHE A 569 21.16 22.04 18.17
N THR A 570 22.32 21.46 18.47
CA THR A 570 23.58 21.76 17.77
C THR A 570 23.65 21.18 16.36
N GLN A 571 22.78 20.24 16.00
CA GLN A 571 22.72 19.69 14.64
C GLN A 571 21.92 20.60 13.70
N GLN A 572 22.02 20.34 12.39
CA GLN A 572 21.21 21.05 11.40
C GLN A 572 19.75 20.58 11.45
N PRO A 573 18.74 21.47 11.51
CA PRO A 573 17.33 21.06 11.38
C PRO A 573 17.07 20.42 10.00
N ALA A 574 16.19 19.42 9.98
CA ALA A 574 15.71 18.80 8.74
C ALA A 574 14.82 19.76 7.95
N VAL A 575 13.99 20.53 8.65
CA VAL A 575 13.18 21.61 8.06
C VAL A 575 13.33 22.86 8.92
N ALA A 576 13.60 23.99 8.28
CA ALA A 576 13.59 25.30 8.92
C ALA A 576 12.88 26.30 7.99
N THR A 577 11.68 26.72 8.39
CA THR A 577 10.84 27.60 7.57
C THR A 577 10.03 28.58 8.42
N ARG A 578 9.39 29.54 7.76
CA ARG A 578 8.40 30.43 8.36
C ARG A 578 7.10 29.64 8.53
N ALA A 579 6.35 29.95 9.58
CA ALA A 579 5.04 29.34 9.78
C ALA A 579 4.08 30.29 10.50
N GLY A 580 2.80 30.16 10.20
CA GLY A 580 1.72 30.57 11.09
C GLY A 580 1.36 29.43 12.02
N PHE A 581 1.02 29.74 13.27
CA PHE A 581 0.33 28.78 14.12
C PHE A 581 -0.77 29.41 14.97
N ARG A 582 -1.80 28.64 15.29
CA ARG A 582 -2.99 29.07 16.05
C ARG A 582 -3.54 27.97 16.94
N LEU A 583 -4.29 28.37 17.96
CA LEU A 583 -4.97 27.46 18.86
C LEU A 583 -6.09 26.70 18.15
N ARG A 584 -6.17 25.38 18.34
CA ARG A 584 -7.20 24.52 17.76
C ARG A 584 -8.02 23.73 18.80
N GLY A 585 -9.03 23.00 18.32
CA GLY A 585 -9.94 22.18 19.13
C GLY A 585 -10.95 23.01 19.92
N GLN A 586 -12.03 22.39 20.42
CA GLN A 586 -13.10 23.10 21.12
C GLN A 586 -12.82 23.14 22.63
N SER A 587 -12.97 22.02 23.33
CA SER A 587 -12.72 21.91 24.77
C SER A 587 -11.21 21.93 25.05
N SER A 588 -10.46 21.23 24.19
CA SER A 588 -9.01 21.11 24.28
C SER A 588 -8.26 22.42 24.10
N SER A 589 -8.88 23.48 23.55
CA SER A 589 -8.24 24.79 23.47
C SER A 589 -7.98 25.43 24.84
N ASN A 590 -8.71 25.00 25.86
CA ASN A 590 -8.56 25.46 27.23
C ASN A 590 -7.54 24.63 28.03
N PHE A 591 -6.92 23.61 27.43
CA PHE A 591 -5.89 22.83 28.09
C PHE A 591 -4.62 23.66 28.32
N GLU A 592 -3.95 23.44 29.46
CA GLU A 592 -2.65 24.04 29.74
C GLU A 592 -1.63 23.65 28.66
N LYS A 593 -1.57 22.34 28.37
CA LYS A 593 -0.91 21.78 27.19
C LYS A 593 -1.86 21.86 25.99
N ALA A 594 -1.78 22.98 25.27
CA ALA A 594 -2.71 23.29 24.18
C ALA A 594 -2.32 22.60 22.86
N PRO A 595 -3.31 22.23 22.02
CA PRO A 595 -3.08 21.78 20.65
C PRO A 595 -3.05 22.96 19.66
N TYR A 596 -2.30 22.81 18.57
CA TYR A 596 -2.12 23.85 17.56
C TYR A 596 -2.41 23.37 16.14
N ARG A 597 -2.88 24.29 15.29
CA ARG A 597 -2.77 24.19 13.82
C ARG A 597 -1.53 24.98 13.39
N ILE A 598 -0.80 24.44 12.42
CA ILE A 598 0.40 25.03 11.83
C ILE A 598 0.14 25.17 10.33
N GLU A 599 0.50 26.32 9.78
CA GLU A 599 0.53 26.58 8.35
C GLU A 599 1.95 27.00 7.99
N LEU A 600 2.63 26.26 7.13
CA LEU A 600 3.99 26.58 6.71
C LEU A 600 3.95 27.63 5.60
N TRP A 601 4.88 28.58 5.65
CA TRP A 601 4.85 29.75 4.77
C TRP A 601 6.14 29.93 3.98
N ASP A 602 6.00 30.41 2.75
CA ASP A 602 7.11 30.85 1.90
C ASP A 602 7.55 32.29 2.25
N ASN A 603 8.39 32.86 1.40
CA ASN A 603 8.84 34.26 1.52
C ASN A 603 7.71 35.28 1.36
N ASP A 604 6.64 34.94 0.66
CA ASP A 604 5.53 35.84 0.36
C ASP A 604 4.32 35.63 1.31
N ASN A 605 4.48 34.78 2.34
CA ASN A 605 3.44 34.31 3.26
C ASN A 605 2.37 33.44 2.60
N ASN A 606 2.66 32.85 1.44
CA ASN A 606 1.77 31.85 0.86
C ASN A 606 2.02 30.50 1.51
N ASP A 607 1.00 29.66 1.47
CA ASP A 607 1.03 28.26 1.89
C ASP A 607 2.17 27.50 1.17
N ALA A 608 3.14 27.05 1.97
CA ALA A 608 4.35 26.36 1.50
C ALA A 608 4.30 24.90 1.89
N LYS A 609 4.36 24.03 0.88
CA LYS A 609 4.19 22.59 1.10
C LYS A 609 5.54 21.91 1.38
N TYR A 610 5.71 21.33 2.57
CA TYR A 610 6.93 20.58 2.97
C TYR A 610 6.57 19.15 3.35
N SER A 611 7.41 18.17 2.99
CA SER A 611 7.36 16.84 3.60
C SER A 611 7.93 16.90 5.02
N LEU A 612 7.21 16.34 5.99
CA LEU A 612 7.66 16.28 7.38
C LEU A 612 7.75 14.81 7.83
N LEU A 613 8.92 14.38 8.28
CA LEU A 613 9.14 13.06 8.90
C LEU A 613 8.69 11.86 8.03
N GLY A 614 8.86 11.99 6.71
CA GLY A 614 8.45 11.01 5.71
C GLY A 614 6.94 10.99 5.40
N MET A 615 6.15 11.94 5.90
CA MET A 615 4.76 12.14 5.46
C MET A 615 4.74 13.03 4.20
N PRO A 616 3.82 12.82 3.23
CA PRO A 616 3.74 13.60 2.00
C PRO A 616 3.61 15.09 2.23
N GLU A 617 4.15 15.86 1.28
CA GLU A 617 4.27 17.30 1.40
C GLU A 617 2.91 18.01 1.57
N ASP A 618 2.88 18.92 2.52
CA ASP A 618 1.74 19.80 2.77
C ASP A 618 2.20 21.02 3.58
N GLY A 619 1.38 22.06 3.66
CA GLY A 619 1.63 23.24 4.47
C GLY A 619 0.74 23.27 5.70
N ASP A 620 -0.39 22.57 5.68
CA ASP A 620 -1.31 22.47 6.80
C ASP A 620 -1.02 21.25 7.69
N TRP A 621 -0.58 21.51 8.91
CA TRP A 621 -0.23 20.48 9.89
C TRP A 621 -0.91 20.70 11.23
N ILE A 622 -1.06 19.62 11.98
CA ILE A 622 -1.75 19.64 13.26
C ILE A 622 -0.83 19.08 14.36
N LEU A 623 -0.74 19.81 15.46
CA LEU A 623 -0.19 19.32 16.71
C LEU A 623 -1.34 18.94 17.65
N LEU A 624 -1.62 17.65 17.75
CA LEU A 624 -2.52 17.13 18.78
C LEU A 624 -1.77 16.99 20.10
N SER A 625 -2.36 17.55 21.15
CA SER A 625 -1.85 17.48 22.52
C SER A 625 -2.57 16.36 23.29
N PRO A 626 -1.98 15.17 23.47
CA PRO A 626 -2.54 14.17 24.37
C PRO A 626 -2.32 14.66 25.81
N TYR A 627 -3.21 15.54 26.28
CA TYR A 627 -3.15 16.11 27.62
C TYR A 627 -3.94 15.27 28.62
N PRO A 628 -5.25 15.02 28.45
CA PRO A 628 -5.96 14.06 29.30
C PRO A 628 -5.54 12.61 29.01
N ASP A 629 -5.11 12.30 27.79
CA ASP A 629 -4.58 10.99 27.43
C ASP A 629 -3.19 10.75 28.03
N LYS A 630 -3.17 10.14 29.23
CA LYS A 630 -1.95 9.74 29.92
C LYS A 630 -1.17 8.63 29.22
N SER A 631 -1.72 7.94 28.21
CA SER A 631 -0.96 6.97 27.42
C SER A 631 -0.07 7.66 26.37
N LEU A 632 -0.46 8.87 25.96
CA LEU A 632 0.11 9.66 24.86
C LEU A 632 -0.11 9.09 23.45
N MET A 633 -0.85 7.98 23.30
CA MET A 633 -0.91 7.21 22.05
C MET A 633 -2.32 6.81 21.58
N ARG A 634 -3.42 7.21 22.22
CA ARG A 634 -4.75 6.68 21.86
C ARG A 634 -5.23 7.07 20.46
N ASN A 635 -4.95 8.29 20.03
CA ASN A 635 -5.18 8.69 18.63
C ASN A 635 -4.36 7.85 17.66
N ALA A 636 -3.06 7.66 17.96
CA ALA A 636 -2.17 6.83 17.16
C ALA A 636 -2.68 5.39 17.04
N LEU A 637 -3.07 4.78 18.17
CA LEU A 637 -3.66 3.46 18.23
C LEU A 637 -4.94 3.35 17.37
N ALA A 638 -5.84 4.33 17.47
CA ALA A 638 -7.02 4.37 16.63
C ALA A 638 -6.69 4.44 15.13
N TYR A 639 -5.74 5.28 14.74
CA TYR A 639 -5.35 5.40 13.34
C TYR A 639 -4.73 4.11 12.78
N GLU A 640 -3.86 3.44 13.55
CA GLU A 640 -3.30 2.14 13.11
C GLU A 640 -4.36 1.03 13.04
N LEU A 641 -5.23 0.94 14.05
CA LEU A 641 -6.34 -0.03 14.05
C LEU A 641 -7.35 0.25 12.93
N GLY A 642 -7.52 1.51 12.52
CA GLY A 642 -8.33 1.91 11.37
C GLY A 642 -7.72 1.48 10.04
N ARG A 643 -6.44 1.80 9.82
CA ARG A 643 -5.71 1.41 8.61
C ARG A 643 -5.68 -0.11 8.41
N ALA A 644 -5.50 -0.88 9.47
CA ALA A 644 -5.46 -2.34 9.42
C ALA A 644 -6.76 -3.00 8.89
N LYS A 645 -7.85 -2.23 8.75
CA LYS A 645 -9.13 -2.69 8.19
C LYS A 645 -9.63 -1.83 7.03
N GLY A 646 -8.80 -0.96 6.47
CA GLY A 646 -9.14 -0.16 5.29
C GLY A 646 -9.94 1.13 5.56
N LEU A 647 -10.00 1.61 6.81
CA LEU A 647 -10.55 2.95 7.07
C LEU A 647 -9.50 4.02 6.79
N GLU A 648 -9.93 5.08 6.10
CA GLU A 648 -9.15 6.30 5.92
C GLU A 648 -8.78 6.90 7.28
N ALA A 649 -7.49 7.18 7.50
CA ALA A 649 -6.99 7.78 8.72
C ALA A 649 -5.74 8.61 8.44
N PRO A 650 -5.61 9.81 9.04
CA PRO A 650 -4.45 10.66 8.81
C PRO A 650 -3.15 9.97 9.28
N ARG A 651 -2.04 10.27 8.60
CA ARG A 651 -0.72 9.85 9.09
C ARG A 651 -0.29 10.74 10.24
N TYR A 652 0.55 10.18 11.10
CA TYR A 652 1.09 10.90 12.25
C TYR A 652 2.54 10.50 12.55
N ARG A 653 3.19 11.32 13.36
CA ARG A 653 4.46 11.02 14.03
C ARG A 653 4.45 11.56 15.45
N PHE A 654 5.04 10.82 16.38
CA PHE A 654 5.31 11.35 17.71
C PHE A 654 6.45 12.37 17.64
N VAL A 655 6.24 13.54 18.25
CA VAL A 655 7.24 14.60 18.32
C VAL A 655 7.28 15.19 19.72
N GLU A 656 8.42 15.70 20.15
CA GLU A 656 8.51 16.59 21.29
C GLU A 656 8.48 18.04 20.84
N VAL A 657 7.77 18.90 21.58
CA VAL A 657 7.51 20.28 21.15
C VAL A 657 8.10 21.28 22.12
N TYR A 658 8.72 22.33 21.59
CA TYR A 658 9.09 23.55 22.29
C TYR A 658 8.31 24.74 21.72
N THR A 659 7.65 25.52 22.59
CA THR A 659 7.00 26.78 22.20
C THR A 659 7.60 27.95 22.97
N ASN A 660 8.14 28.94 22.25
CA ASN A 660 8.69 30.15 22.84
C ASN A 660 7.81 31.36 22.52
N PHE A 661 7.27 31.97 23.57
CA PHE A 661 6.50 33.22 23.49
C PHE A 661 7.26 34.41 24.07
N ASN A 662 8.49 34.19 24.56
CA ASN A 662 9.34 35.22 25.13
C ASN A 662 10.26 35.80 24.04
N SER A 663 10.70 37.05 24.20
CA SER A 663 11.64 37.71 23.28
C SER A 663 13.12 37.38 23.58
N ASP A 664 13.35 36.38 24.44
CA ASP A 664 14.66 35.93 24.91
C ASP A 664 14.95 34.50 24.41
N VAL A 665 16.14 33.98 24.75
CA VAL A 665 16.65 32.69 24.28
C VAL A 665 15.74 31.52 24.67
N LEU A 666 15.65 30.52 23.79
CA LEU A 666 14.93 29.28 24.02
C LEU A 666 15.63 28.47 25.13
N THR A 667 14.89 28.15 26.19
CA THR A 667 15.37 27.38 27.36
C THR A 667 14.45 26.18 27.62
N ASP A 668 14.83 25.28 28.52
CA ASP A 668 14.01 24.11 28.88
C ASP A 668 12.60 24.48 29.41
N ASN A 669 12.37 25.72 29.86
CA ASN A 669 11.05 26.20 30.26
C ASN A 669 10.03 26.27 29.11
N ALA A 670 10.51 26.33 27.86
CA ALA A 670 9.68 26.34 26.65
C ALA A 670 9.17 24.94 26.25
N TYR A 671 9.69 23.88 26.88
CA TYR A 671 9.31 22.50 26.59
C TYR A 671 7.82 22.25 26.90
N GLN A 672 7.10 21.65 25.95
CA GLN A 672 5.66 21.36 26.02
C GLN A 672 5.34 19.85 26.08
N GLY A 673 6.33 18.95 26.08
CA GLY A 673 6.08 17.51 26.12
C GLY A 673 5.87 16.86 24.75
N VAL A 674 5.31 15.64 24.78
CA VAL A 674 5.06 14.81 23.59
C VAL A 674 3.74 15.22 22.92
N TYR A 675 3.75 15.37 21.60
CA TYR A 675 2.60 15.64 20.75
C TYR A 675 2.53 14.58 19.64
N LEU A 676 1.38 14.51 18.98
CA LEU A 676 1.29 13.90 17.65
C LEU A 676 1.32 15.04 16.62
N LEU A 677 2.31 15.02 15.74
CA LEU A 677 2.26 15.77 14.49
C LEU A 677 1.42 14.96 13.51
N VAL A 678 0.30 15.51 13.08
CA VAL A 678 -0.72 14.81 12.29
C VAL A 678 -1.03 15.62 11.04
N GLU A 679 -1.29 14.92 9.94
CA GLU A 679 -1.82 15.52 8.73
C GLU A 679 -3.19 16.15 8.98
N ARG A 680 -3.44 17.30 8.37
CA ARG A 680 -4.80 17.82 8.28
C ARG A 680 -5.62 16.92 7.36
N ILE A 681 -6.82 16.57 7.79
CA ILE A 681 -7.78 15.90 6.89
C ILE A 681 -8.31 16.97 5.93
N GLU A 682 -8.04 16.77 4.65
CA GLU A 682 -8.47 17.61 3.53
C GLU A 682 -8.55 16.79 2.25
N ILE A 683 -9.29 17.27 1.25
CA ILE A 683 -9.46 16.61 -0.05
C ILE A 683 -8.31 17.00 -0.97
N ASN A 684 -7.37 16.07 -1.15
CA ASN A 684 -6.36 16.13 -2.20
C ASN A 684 -5.76 14.73 -2.43
N SER A 685 -5.00 14.57 -3.52
CA SER A 685 -4.44 13.26 -3.90
C SER A 685 -3.45 12.66 -2.90
N ARG A 686 -2.96 13.44 -1.94
CA ARG A 686 -1.97 13.03 -0.93
C ARG A 686 -2.59 12.93 0.47
N ARG A 687 -3.89 13.16 0.61
CA ARG A 687 -4.65 13.11 1.87
C ARG A 687 -5.86 12.22 1.63
N LEU A 688 -7.08 12.75 1.72
CA LEU A 688 -8.27 12.05 1.27
C LEU A 688 -8.40 12.19 -0.24
N ASN A 689 -8.00 11.14 -0.97
CA ASN A 689 -7.94 11.13 -2.42
C ASN A 689 -9.33 10.87 -3.05
N ILE A 690 -10.19 11.89 -3.00
CA ILE A 690 -11.48 11.92 -3.69
C ILE A 690 -11.52 13.07 -4.69
N ALA A 691 -12.40 13.00 -5.67
CA ALA A 691 -12.52 14.04 -6.69
C ALA A 691 -12.93 15.38 -6.06
N LYS A 692 -12.11 16.42 -6.21
CA LYS A 692 -12.41 17.75 -5.66
C LYS A 692 -13.62 18.39 -6.35
N LEU A 693 -14.44 19.09 -5.56
CA LEU A 693 -15.58 19.86 -6.03
C LEU A 693 -15.18 21.34 -6.18
N GLU A 694 -15.20 21.84 -7.41
CA GLU A 694 -14.94 23.25 -7.73
C GLU A 694 -16.25 24.03 -7.82
N LYS A 695 -16.18 25.36 -7.71
CA LYS A 695 -17.35 26.25 -7.62
C LYS A 695 -18.27 26.18 -8.85
N GLU A 696 -17.70 25.90 -10.02
CA GLU A 696 -18.38 25.75 -11.30
C GLU A 696 -19.14 24.43 -11.47
N HIS A 697 -18.85 23.41 -10.65
CA HIS A 697 -19.50 22.10 -10.72
C HIS A 697 -20.93 22.17 -10.14
N SER A 698 -21.90 22.46 -11.00
CA SER A 698 -23.30 22.74 -10.63
C SER A 698 -24.31 21.69 -11.13
N SER A 699 -23.85 20.65 -11.81
CA SER A 699 -24.69 19.56 -12.33
C SER A 699 -23.95 18.22 -12.32
N GLU A 700 -24.70 17.14 -12.52
CA GLU A 700 -24.15 15.79 -12.72
C GLU A 700 -23.35 15.70 -14.03
N PRO A 701 -22.26 14.92 -14.08
CA PRO A 701 -21.73 14.08 -12.99
C PRO A 701 -20.89 14.82 -11.94
N GLU A 702 -20.44 16.04 -12.21
CA GLU A 702 -19.39 16.71 -11.44
C GLU A 702 -19.82 17.05 -10.00
N ILE A 703 -21.06 17.48 -9.82
CA ILE A 703 -21.66 17.86 -8.53
C ILE A 703 -21.81 16.68 -7.56
N SER A 704 -21.69 15.44 -8.03
CA SER A 704 -22.05 14.26 -7.25
C SER A 704 -21.04 13.85 -6.19
N GLY A 705 -19.92 14.54 -6.07
CA GLY A 705 -18.89 14.23 -5.07
C GLY A 705 -17.83 15.30 -4.90
N GLY A 706 -16.92 15.03 -3.97
CA GLY A 706 -15.98 16.02 -3.43
C GLY A 706 -16.49 16.69 -2.16
N TYR A 707 -17.34 16.00 -1.39
CA TYR A 707 -17.84 16.50 -0.10
C TYR A 707 -17.20 15.73 1.05
N LEU A 708 -16.65 16.46 2.02
CA LEU A 708 -16.20 15.94 3.30
C LEU A 708 -17.11 16.49 4.40
N LEU A 709 -17.80 15.60 5.11
CA LEU A 709 -18.87 15.89 6.05
C LEU A 709 -18.47 15.51 7.47
N GLN A 710 -19.08 16.15 8.46
CA GLN A 710 -18.89 15.80 9.87
C GLN A 710 -20.17 16.06 10.69
N PHE A 711 -20.58 15.10 11.52
CA PHE A 711 -21.47 15.38 12.64
C PHE A 711 -20.66 15.95 13.80
N ASN A 712 -21.06 17.12 14.27
CA ASN A 712 -20.31 17.87 15.27
C ASN A 712 -21.26 18.54 16.29
N MET A 713 -21.98 17.72 17.05
CA MET A 713 -23.07 18.15 17.94
C MET A 713 -22.70 19.37 18.79
N GLY A 714 -23.49 20.45 18.75
CA GLY A 714 -23.26 21.65 19.56
C GLY A 714 -21.92 22.38 19.32
N ALA A 715 -21.19 22.04 18.26
CA ALA A 715 -19.97 22.73 17.82
C ALA A 715 -19.86 22.79 16.28
N ALA A 716 -20.94 22.49 15.56
CA ALA A 716 -20.97 22.47 14.11
C ALA A 716 -20.87 23.89 13.54
N ASP A 717 -20.00 24.05 12.55
CA ASP A 717 -19.77 25.31 11.83
C ASP A 717 -20.43 25.26 10.44
N PRO A 718 -20.86 26.40 9.88
CA PRO A 718 -21.33 26.45 8.50
C PRO A 718 -20.19 26.12 7.50
N PRO A 719 -20.52 25.58 6.31
CA PRO A 719 -21.87 25.32 5.79
C PRO A 719 -22.54 24.08 6.39
N LEU A 720 -23.82 24.22 6.77
CA LEU A 720 -24.61 23.15 7.41
C LEU A 720 -25.60 22.52 6.41
N ILE A 721 -25.68 21.20 6.42
CA ILE A 721 -26.71 20.43 5.70
C ILE A 721 -27.95 20.31 6.60
N ARG A 722 -29.10 20.80 6.11
CA ARG A 722 -30.36 20.80 6.87
C ARG A 722 -31.41 19.94 6.18
N GLY A 723 -31.96 18.96 6.90
CA GLY A 723 -33.09 18.14 6.45
C GLY A 723 -33.82 17.54 7.64
N ASN A 724 -34.60 16.48 7.41
CA ASN A 724 -35.39 15.80 8.43
C ASN A 724 -34.65 14.55 8.92
N GLY A 725 -34.46 14.45 10.24
CA GLY A 725 -33.91 13.26 10.88
C GLY A 725 -32.42 13.35 11.26
N TRP A 726 -31.81 14.53 11.16
CA TRP A 726 -30.49 14.81 11.72
C TRP A 726 -30.33 16.28 12.12
N SER A 727 -29.29 16.60 12.88
CA SER A 727 -28.84 17.95 13.20
C SER A 727 -27.31 18.04 13.16
N ASP A 728 -26.76 19.26 13.21
CA ASP A 728 -25.31 19.51 13.39
C ASP A 728 -24.38 18.78 12.38
N LEU A 729 -24.84 18.63 11.14
CA LEU A 729 -24.06 18.10 10.02
C LEU A 729 -23.42 19.25 9.23
N GLU A 730 -22.10 19.39 9.35
CA GLU A 730 -21.30 20.36 8.62
C GLU A 730 -20.67 19.73 7.36
N VAL A 731 -20.54 20.52 6.30
CA VAL A 731 -19.65 20.22 5.18
C VAL A 731 -18.34 20.95 5.47
N THR A 732 -17.31 20.18 5.80
CA THR A 732 -15.98 20.71 6.10
C THR A 732 -15.20 21.05 4.83
N GLU A 733 -15.44 20.34 3.72
CA GLU A 733 -14.91 20.69 2.39
C GLU A 733 -15.91 20.34 1.27
N PRO A 734 -16.10 21.23 0.28
CA PRO A 734 -15.62 22.62 0.26
C PRO A 734 -16.37 23.47 1.30
N ASP A 735 -15.70 24.49 1.85
CA ASP A 735 -16.27 25.39 2.86
C ASP A 735 -17.06 26.57 2.25
N ASP A 736 -17.05 26.72 0.92
CA ASP A 736 -17.70 27.81 0.18
C ASP A 736 -18.72 27.34 -0.88
N LEU A 737 -19.49 26.30 -0.56
CA LEU A 737 -20.54 25.70 -1.40
C LEU A 737 -21.46 26.71 -2.10
N THR A 738 -21.79 26.44 -3.37
CA THR A 738 -22.90 27.11 -4.08
C THR A 738 -24.26 26.61 -3.58
N ASN A 739 -25.33 27.34 -3.91
CA ASN A 739 -26.69 26.94 -3.53
C ASN A 739 -27.08 25.60 -4.18
N GLU A 740 -26.65 25.37 -5.41
CA GLU A 740 -26.90 24.15 -6.18
C GLU A 740 -26.19 22.95 -5.53
N GLN A 741 -24.91 23.10 -5.15
CA GLN A 741 -24.12 22.08 -4.47
C GLN A 741 -24.71 21.73 -3.10
N LEU A 742 -25.05 22.76 -2.30
CA LEU A 742 -25.68 22.55 -0.99
C LEU A 742 -27.04 21.84 -1.13
N ALA A 743 -27.86 22.21 -2.11
CA ALA A 743 -29.14 21.55 -2.37
C ALA A 743 -28.95 20.08 -2.78
N TRP A 744 -27.98 19.79 -3.66
CA TRP A 744 -27.70 18.43 -4.13
C TRP A 744 -27.28 17.51 -2.98
N ILE A 745 -26.27 17.92 -2.18
CA ILE A 745 -25.80 17.09 -1.07
C ILE A 745 -26.87 16.93 0.01
N THR A 746 -27.70 17.96 0.24
CA THR A 746 -28.83 17.89 1.16
C THR A 746 -29.85 16.83 0.73
N ASP A 747 -30.20 16.79 -0.56
CA ASP A 747 -31.12 15.76 -1.10
C ASP A 747 -30.52 14.35 -1.00
N TYR A 748 -29.22 14.19 -1.30
CA TYR A 748 -28.54 12.89 -1.17
C TYR A 748 -28.55 12.38 0.28
N ILE A 749 -28.26 13.25 1.25
CA ILE A 749 -28.29 12.92 2.67
C ILE A 749 -29.72 12.61 3.14
N GLN A 750 -30.73 13.35 2.65
CA GLN A 750 -32.13 13.02 2.95
C GLN A 750 -32.54 11.64 2.42
N LYS A 751 -32.14 11.31 1.19
CA LYS A 751 -32.38 9.97 0.61
C LYS A 751 -31.68 8.88 1.42
N THR A 752 -30.45 9.13 1.87
CA THR A 752 -29.69 8.23 2.74
C THR A 752 -30.43 7.98 4.06
N HIS A 753 -30.85 9.05 4.75
CA HIS A 753 -31.63 8.93 5.99
C HIS A 753 -32.92 8.14 5.75
N ASN A 754 -33.68 8.44 4.69
CA ASN A 754 -34.92 7.74 4.38
C ASN A 754 -34.70 6.26 4.06
N ALA A 755 -33.60 5.91 3.39
CA ALA A 755 -33.27 4.53 3.01
C ALA A 755 -32.92 3.68 4.23
N ILE A 756 -32.16 4.24 5.18
CA ILE A 756 -31.84 3.61 6.48
C ILE A 756 -33.12 3.32 7.28
N HIS A 757 -34.12 4.22 7.21
CA HIS A 757 -35.41 4.10 7.92
C HIS A 757 -36.54 3.49 7.09
N SER A 758 -36.23 2.91 5.93
CA SER A 758 -37.25 2.34 5.06
C SER A 758 -37.81 1.03 5.63
N SER A 759 -38.96 0.59 5.12
CA SER A 759 -39.55 -0.69 5.57
C SER A 759 -38.77 -1.93 5.11
N ASN A 760 -37.80 -1.78 4.20
CA ASN A 760 -36.92 -2.85 3.72
C ASN A 760 -35.47 -2.32 3.58
N PRO A 761 -34.83 -1.96 4.71
CA PRO A 761 -33.63 -1.11 4.69
C PRO A 761 -32.40 -1.80 4.09
N SER A 762 -32.34 -3.13 4.08
CA SER A 762 -31.23 -3.87 3.46
C SER A 762 -31.43 -4.17 1.97
N ASP A 763 -32.49 -3.67 1.33
CA ASP A 763 -32.72 -3.86 -0.11
C ASP A 763 -31.62 -3.16 -0.94
N PRO A 764 -30.98 -3.83 -1.91
CA PRO A 764 -29.83 -3.28 -2.62
C PRO A 764 -30.15 -2.07 -3.51
N ASN A 765 -31.41 -1.89 -3.92
CA ASN A 765 -31.81 -0.84 -4.87
C ASN A 765 -32.53 0.34 -4.20
N THR A 766 -33.21 0.08 -3.08
CA THR A 766 -34.07 1.06 -2.41
C THR A 766 -33.69 1.32 -0.96
N GLY A 767 -32.93 0.42 -0.35
CA GLY A 767 -32.43 0.52 1.02
C GLY A 767 -31.08 1.24 1.12
N TYR A 768 -30.50 1.22 2.32
CA TYR A 768 -29.20 1.86 2.59
C TYR A 768 -28.07 1.42 1.63
N PRO A 769 -27.99 0.17 1.12
CA PRO A 769 -26.90 -0.22 0.21
C PRO A 769 -26.86 0.56 -1.10
N ALA A 770 -27.94 1.24 -1.50
CA ALA A 770 -27.95 2.11 -2.67
C ALA A 770 -27.22 3.45 -2.44
N TYR A 771 -27.06 3.87 -1.19
CA TYR A 771 -26.60 5.22 -0.83
C TYR A 771 -25.32 5.25 0.02
N ILE A 772 -25.06 4.21 0.81
CA ILE A 772 -23.85 4.12 1.64
C ILE A 772 -22.92 3.00 1.16
N ASP A 773 -21.63 3.21 1.33
CA ASP A 773 -20.67 2.13 1.36
C ASP A 773 -20.85 1.36 2.68
N VAL A 774 -21.60 0.27 2.60
CA VAL A 774 -22.01 -0.54 3.75
C VAL A 774 -20.80 -1.04 4.54
N ASP A 775 -19.73 -1.42 3.87
CA ASP A 775 -18.58 -2.05 4.51
C ASP A 775 -17.77 -1.01 5.28
N SER A 776 -17.66 0.23 4.78
CA SER A 776 -17.08 1.35 5.53
C SER A 776 -17.86 1.65 6.84
N PHE A 777 -19.19 1.62 6.81
CA PHE A 777 -20.03 1.85 7.99
C PHE A 777 -19.90 0.69 9.00
N VAL A 778 -19.79 -0.55 8.53
CA VAL A 778 -19.50 -1.73 9.36
C VAL A 778 -18.15 -1.55 10.07
N ASP A 779 -17.09 -1.22 9.33
CA ASP A 779 -15.75 -1.05 9.90
C ASP A 779 -15.68 0.14 10.87
N TYR A 780 -16.41 1.22 10.57
CA TYR A 780 -16.52 2.40 11.44
C TYR A 780 -17.24 2.08 12.75
N ILE A 781 -18.35 1.34 12.74
CA ILE A 781 -19.04 0.89 13.96
C ILE A 781 -18.12 -0.02 14.77
N ILE A 782 -17.50 -1.03 14.15
CA ILE A 782 -16.54 -1.91 14.84
C ILE A 782 -15.43 -1.09 15.50
N HIS A 783 -14.91 -0.07 14.81
CA HIS A 783 -13.85 0.79 15.34
C HIS A 783 -14.29 1.52 16.61
N ASN A 784 -15.41 2.23 16.52
CA ASN A 784 -15.92 3.04 17.62
C ASN A 784 -16.39 2.18 18.80
N GLU A 785 -16.97 1.01 18.54
CA GLU A 785 -17.41 0.08 19.58
C GLU A 785 -16.24 -0.61 20.29
N LEU A 786 -15.17 -0.99 19.60
CA LEU A 786 -13.94 -1.49 20.23
C LEU A 786 -13.28 -0.39 21.07
N ALA A 787 -13.23 0.82 20.54
CA ALA A 787 -12.66 1.98 21.20
C ALA A 787 -13.47 2.44 22.41
N ARG A 788 -14.76 2.12 22.42
CA ARG A 788 -15.76 2.69 23.33
C ARG A 788 -15.63 4.22 23.41
N GLN A 789 -15.52 4.85 22.24
CA GLN A 789 -15.14 6.26 22.17
C GLN A 789 -16.29 7.19 22.59
N GLY A 790 -16.00 8.08 23.54
CA GLY A 790 -16.95 8.98 24.20
C GLY A 790 -17.68 9.94 23.27
N ASP A 791 -17.07 10.32 22.15
CA ASP A 791 -17.63 11.26 21.18
C ASP A 791 -18.23 10.57 19.94
N SER A 792 -18.09 9.25 19.83
CA SER A 792 -18.52 8.48 18.66
C SER A 792 -19.98 8.76 18.32
N TYR A 793 -20.25 8.88 17.01
CA TYR A 793 -21.57 9.08 16.43
C TYR A 793 -22.20 10.46 16.71
N MET A 794 -21.55 11.31 17.53
CA MET A 794 -22.08 12.62 17.92
C MET A 794 -21.16 13.78 17.54
N ARG A 795 -19.86 13.61 17.72
CA ARG A 795 -18.84 14.60 17.40
C ARG A 795 -17.73 13.92 16.61
N SER A 796 -16.97 14.71 15.84
CA SER A 796 -15.85 14.22 15.03
C SER A 796 -16.22 13.01 14.15
N THR A 797 -17.51 12.83 13.84
CA THR A 797 -18.02 11.69 13.10
C THR A 797 -18.06 12.05 11.64
N ARG A 798 -17.00 11.67 10.93
CA ARG A 798 -16.74 12.08 9.55
C ARG A 798 -17.31 11.08 8.55
N MET A 799 -17.73 11.61 7.42
CA MET A 799 -18.10 10.85 6.22
C MET A 799 -17.64 11.63 5.00
N PHE A 800 -17.46 10.96 3.87
CA PHE A 800 -17.20 11.63 2.60
C PHE A 800 -18.02 11.04 1.47
N LYS A 801 -18.22 11.86 0.43
CA LYS A 801 -18.95 11.47 -0.77
C LYS A 801 -18.08 11.74 -1.99
N ASP A 802 -17.53 10.68 -2.58
CA ASP A 802 -16.78 10.77 -3.83
C ASP A 802 -17.71 10.79 -5.05
N ARG A 803 -17.21 11.32 -6.17
CA ARG A 803 -17.97 11.52 -7.41
C ARG A 803 -18.37 10.17 -7.98
N GLY A 804 -19.66 9.98 -8.23
CA GLY A 804 -20.21 8.68 -8.64
C GLY A 804 -20.17 7.56 -7.58
N GLY A 805 -19.45 7.75 -6.47
CA GLY A 805 -19.37 6.80 -5.35
C GLY A 805 -20.58 6.84 -4.42
N LYS A 806 -20.54 6.06 -3.34
CA LYS A 806 -21.53 6.10 -2.25
C LYS A 806 -21.01 6.97 -1.10
N LEU A 807 -21.88 7.29 -0.14
CA LEU A 807 -21.43 7.92 1.10
C LEU A 807 -20.60 6.92 1.92
N THR A 808 -19.39 7.29 2.27
CA THR A 808 -18.42 6.43 2.95
C THR A 808 -18.13 6.98 4.34
N ALA A 809 -18.05 6.11 5.35
CA ALA A 809 -17.73 6.50 6.72
C ALA A 809 -16.22 6.69 6.92
N GLY A 810 -15.84 7.73 7.67
CA GLY A 810 -14.46 8.20 7.83
C GLY A 810 -14.19 9.52 7.08
N PRO A 811 -12.94 10.03 7.09
CA PRO A 811 -11.76 9.48 7.76
C PRO A 811 -11.83 9.54 9.29
N LEU A 812 -11.07 8.68 9.98
CA LEU A 812 -11.00 8.65 11.43
C LEU A 812 -10.39 9.93 12.01
N TRP A 813 -10.94 10.39 13.13
CA TRP A 813 -10.48 11.58 13.84
C TRP A 813 -10.88 11.55 15.31
N ASP A 814 -10.03 12.10 16.18
CA ASP A 814 -10.38 12.49 17.57
C ASP A 814 -10.72 11.30 18.50
N PHE A 815 -9.73 10.46 18.79
CA PHE A 815 -9.82 9.27 19.64
C PHE A 815 -9.03 9.41 20.96
N ASP A 816 -8.71 10.63 21.42
CA ASP A 816 -8.00 10.83 22.68
C ASP A 816 -8.83 10.43 23.92
N LEU A 817 -10.17 10.44 23.80
CA LEU A 817 -11.07 9.97 24.85
C LEU A 817 -11.30 8.44 24.81
N ALA A 818 -10.82 7.73 23.79
CA ALA A 818 -11.10 6.30 23.64
C ALA A 818 -10.34 5.40 24.63
N TYR A 819 -10.62 4.10 24.58
CA TYR A 819 -9.81 3.04 25.20
C TYR A 819 -9.54 3.25 26.70
N ASP A 820 -10.61 3.43 27.47
CA ASP A 820 -10.57 3.68 28.92
C ASP A 820 -9.68 4.87 29.32
N CYS A 821 -9.66 5.94 28.50
CA CYS A 821 -8.99 7.19 28.87
C CYS A 821 -9.70 7.85 30.07
N PHE A 822 -11.03 7.85 30.02
CA PHE A 822 -11.88 8.46 31.02
C PHE A 822 -12.75 7.43 31.72
N ASN A 823 -12.98 7.64 33.02
CA ASN A 823 -13.98 6.86 33.73
C ASN A 823 -15.36 7.41 33.33
N MET A 824 -16.12 6.65 32.53
CA MET A 824 -17.44 7.03 31.99
C MET A 824 -18.50 7.48 33.01
N GLY A 825 -18.21 7.46 34.31
CA GLY A 825 -18.98 8.22 35.31
C GLY A 825 -18.74 9.75 35.29
N GLY A 826 -17.82 10.29 34.49
CA GLY A 826 -17.25 11.61 34.72
C GLY A 826 -17.53 12.75 33.73
N PHE A 827 -17.97 12.51 32.49
CA PHE A 827 -18.15 13.61 31.51
C PHE A 827 -19.56 13.72 30.92
N PHE A 828 -20.14 12.59 30.52
CA PHE A 828 -21.56 12.47 30.14
C PHE A 828 -22.26 11.52 31.11
N GLY A 829 -22.10 11.74 32.42
CA GLY A 829 -22.63 10.94 33.56
C GLY A 829 -23.96 10.17 33.40
N GLY A 830 -23.95 9.12 32.58
CA GLY A 830 -24.83 7.97 32.68
C GLY A 830 -24.29 7.09 33.79
N GLY A 831 -25.03 7.00 34.90
CA GLY A 831 -24.59 6.30 36.09
C GLY A 831 -24.16 4.85 35.83
N GLY A 832 -23.03 4.44 36.41
CA GLY A 832 -22.77 3.05 36.79
C GLY A 832 -22.62 2.00 35.69
N GLY A 833 -22.40 2.38 34.43
CA GLY A 833 -22.16 1.42 33.35
C GLY A 833 -20.73 0.86 33.33
N SER A 834 -20.58 -0.42 32.98
CA SER A 834 -19.28 -1.07 32.77
C SER A 834 -18.41 -0.31 31.76
N GLN A 835 -17.07 -0.27 31.96
CA GLN A 835 -16.13 0.17 30.91
C GLN A 835 -16.05 -0.80 29.74
N ILE A 836 -16.39 -2.06 30.01
CA ILE A 836 -16.16 -3.18 29.10
C ILE A 836 -17.43 -3.59 28.37
N GLU A 837 -18.60 -3.47 29.01
CA GLU A 837 -19.86 -4.03 28.52
C GLU A 837 -20.82 -2.94 28.03
N GLY A 838 -21.65 -3.30 27.05
CA GLY A 838 -22.66 -2.43 26.43
C GLY A 838 -22.17 -1.76 25.15
N PHE A 839 -23.09 -1.45 24.24
CA PHE A 839 -22.77 -0.70 23.03
C PHE A 839 -22.70 0.80 23.30
N GLN A 840 -21.71 1.46 22.71
CA GLN A 840 -21.45 2.88 22.90
C GLN A 840 -22.59 3.72 22.33
N PHE A 841 -23.07 3.41 21.12
CA PHE A 841 -24.21 4.13 20.51
C PHE A 841 -25.45 4.15 21.41
N GLN A 842 -25.80 3.07 22.12
CA GLN A 842 -26.99 3.02 22.98
C GLN A 842 -26.88 3.98 24.18
N SER A 843 -25.68 4.11 24.76
CA SER A 843 -25.45 5.05 25.86
C SER A 843 -25.56 6.51 25.43
N MET A 844 -25.24 6.78 24.17
CA MET A 844 -25.27 8.12 23.57
C MET A 844 -26.68 8.55 23.12
N MET A 845 -27.52 7.60 22.73
CA MET A 845 -28.87 7.85 22.22
C MET A 845 -29.92 8.13 23.32
N GLY A 846 -29.73 7.64 24.54
CA GLY A 846 -30.73 7.75 25.63
C GLY A 846 -30.33 8.55 26.89
N GLY A 847 -29.06 8.91 27.08
CA GLY A 847 -28.55 9.27 28.40
C GLY A 847 -28.78 10.69 28.91
N TRP A 848 -29.05 11.68 28.03
CA TRP A 848 -28.87 13.10 28.39
C TRP A 848 -29.99 14.06 27.97
N GLY A 849 -31.04 13.58 27.31
CA GLY A 849 -32.07 14.47 26.75
C GLY A 849 -31.54 15.47 25.70
N MET A 850 -30.29 15.30 25.25
CA MET A 850 -29.64 16.12 24.22
C MET A 850 -29.94 15.63 22.80
N GLY A 851 -30.32 14.34 22.64
CA GLY A 851 -30.47 13.68 21.34
C GLY A 851 -29.12 13.51 20.62
N ALA A 852 -28.91 12.37 19.95
CA ALA A 852 -27.78 12.28 19.02
C ALA A 852 -28.07 13.11 17.76
N PRO A 853 -27.04 13.67 17.11
CA PRO A 853 -27.24 14.43 15.87
C PRO A 853 -27.72 13.55 14.71
N CYS A 854 -27.51 12.23 14.78
CA CYS A 854 -28.17 11.26 13.91
C CYS A 854 -28.34 9.93 14.64
N ASP A 855 -29.36 9.16 14.26
CA ASP A 855 -29.67 7.82 14.76
C ASP A 855 -29.14 6.69 13.84
N TRP A 856 -28.53 7.04 12.71
CA TRP A 856 -28.20 6.12 11.62
C TRP A 856 -27.44 4.87 12.08
N PHE A 857 -26.41 5.04 12.90
CA PHE A 857 -25.57 3.93 13.35
C PHE A 857 -26.32 2.97 14.28
N GLU A 858 -27.23 3.49 15.12
CA GLU A 858 -28.10 2.66 15.95
C GLU A 858 -29.15 1.95 15.09
N THR A 859 -29.82 2.67 14.18
CA THR A 859 -30.84 2.12 13.29
C THR A 859 -30.29 1.00 12.41
N LEU A 860 -29.11 1.18 11.82
CA LEU A 860 -28.42 0.13 11.05
C LEU A 860 -28.17 -1.12 11.91
N MET A 861 -27.78 -0.96 13.17
CA MET A 861 -27.54 -2.08 14.07
C MET A 861 -28.82 -2.80 14.53
N TYR A 862 -30.01 -2.32 14.20
CA TYR A 862 -31.26 -3.08 14.36
C TYR A 862 -31.65 -3.91 13.14
N ASP A 863 -31.03 -3.67 11.98
CA ASP A 863 -31.25 -4.50 10.78
C ASP A 863 -30.46 -5.83 10.86
N PRO A 864 -31.13 -7.00 10.76
CA PRO A 864 -30.46 -8.30 10.86
C PRO A 864 -29.37 -8.53 9.81
N SER A 865 -29.52 -7.98 8.59
CA SER A 865 -28.54 -8.14 7.51
C SER A 865 -27.27 -7.36 7.81
N PHE A 866 -27.42 -6.13 8.32
CA PHE A 866 -26.30 -5.31 8.78
C PHE A 866 -25.59 -5.94 9.98
N GLN A 867 -26.33 -6.41 11.01
CA GLN A 867 -25.75 -7.13 12.15
C GLN A 867 -24.94 -8.35 11.71
N GLN A 868 -25.41 -9.10 10.71
CA GLN A 868 -24.68 -10.24 10.17
C GLN A 868 -23.36 -9.82 9.51
N LYS A 869 -23.34 -8.72 8.75
CA LYS A 869 -22.09 -8.16 8.19
C LYS A 869 -21.12 -7.76 9.30
N VAL A 870 -21.59 -7.06 10.34
CA VAL A 870 -20.76 -6.68 11.49
C VAL A 870 -20.17 -7.90 12.20
N ARG A 871 -20.98 -8.93 12.49
CA ARG A 871 -20.50 -10.17 13.10
C ARG A 871 -19.43 -10.86 12.27
N THR A 872 -19.65 -10.95 10.96
CA THR A 872 -18.73 -11.61 10.03
C THR A 872 -17.40 -10.87 9.99
N ARG A 873 -17.46 -9.55 9.82
CA ARG A 873 -16.28 -8.68 9.78
C ARG A 873 -15.52 -8.68 11.12
N TRP A 874 -16.22 -8.66 12.25
CA TRP A 874 -15.60 -8.79 13.57
C TRP A 874 -14.84 -10.12 13.71
N GLN A 875 -15.44 -11.24 13.32
CA GLN A 875 -14.80 -12.56 13.39
C GLN A 875 -13.56 -12.65 12.50
N GLU A 876 -13.59 -12.05 11.31
CA GLU A 876 -12.43 -11.93 10.41
C GLU A 876 -11.30 -11.15 11.10
N LEU A 877 -11.58 -9.94 11.58
CA LEU A 877 -10.60 -9.09 12.24
C LEU A 877 -9.99 -9.78 13.48
N ARG A 878 -10.80 -10.52 14.24
CA ARG A 878 -10.35 -11.27 15.43
C ARG A 878 -9.42 -12.44 15.12
N ARG A 879 -9.47 -13.00 13.91
CA ARG A 879 -8.48 -14.01 13.44
C ARG A 879 -7.20 -13.37 12.91
N GLY A 880 -7.23 -12.08 12.59
CA GLY A 880 -6.10 -11.34 12.05
C GLY A 880 -5.69 -10.16 12.95
N PRO A 881 -5.79 -8.91 12.44
CA PRO A 881 -5.17 -7.73 13.04
C PRO A 881 -5.72 -7.38 14.43
N TYR A 882 -6.92 -7.85 14.79
CA TYR A 882 -7.55 -7.57 16.08
C TYR A 882 -7.51 -8.76 17.03
N SER A 883 -6.75 -9.82 16.74
CA SER A 883 -6.49 -10.87 17.73
C SER A 883 -5.84 -10.30 19.00
N ASP A 884 -6.02 -10.95 20.15
CA ASP A 884 -5.49 -10.45 21.44
C ASP A 884 -3.99 -10.16 21.37
N GLN A 885 -3.25 -11.06 20.72
CA GLN A 885 -1.81 -10.91 20.50
C GLN A 885 -1.49 -9.67 19.66
N GLN A 886 -2.22 -9.44 18.56
CA GLN A 886 -1.95 -8.31 17.66
C GLN A 886 -2.37 -6.97 18.29
N LEU A 887 -3.47 -6.93 19.05
CA LEU A 887 -3.85 -5.74 19.81
C LEU A 887 -2.77 -5.34 20.83
N ILE A 888 -2.23 -6.32 21.57
CA ILE A 888 -1.15 -6.07 22.52
C ILE A 888 0.14 -5.66 21.79
N ALA A 889 0.50 -6.36 20.71
CA ALA A 889 1.69 -6.08 19.92
C ALA A 889 1.68 -4.67 19.32
N LEU A 890 0.51 -4.19 18.87
CA LEU A 890 0.35 -2.82 18.39
C LEU A 890 0.56 -1.79 19.50
N VAL A 891 0.01 -2.01 20.69
CA VAL A 891 0.30 -1.12 21.83
C VAL A 891 1.80 -1.12 22.14
N ASP A 892 2.44 -2.30 22.15
CA ASP A 892 3.88 -2.41 22.39
C ASP A 892 4.73 -1.71 21.34
N SER A 893 4.33 -1.74 20.07
CA SER A 893 5.04 -1.03 19.00
C SER A 893 4.96 0.48 19.18
N LEU A 894 3.80 1.01 19.61
CA LEU A 894 3.62 2.44 19.91
C LEU A 894 4.40 2.86 21.18
N VAL A 895 4.42 2.02 22.21
CA VAL A 895 5.26 2.22 23.41
C VAL A 895 6.74 2.32 23.01
N ALA A 896 7.22 1.43 22.14
CA ALA A 896 8.60 1.42 21.68
C ALA A 896 8.97 2.69 20.90
N GLN A 897 8.03 3.30 20.18
CA GLN A 897 8.27 4.55 19.45
C GLN A 897 8.43 5.76 20.38
N LEU A 898 7.70 5.81 21.50
CA LEU A 898 7.72 6.94 22.43
C LEU A 898 9.02 7.07 23.25
N LYS A 899 9.75 5.97 23.41
CA LYS A 899 11.06 5.90 24.08
C LYS A 899 11.08 6.66 25.42
N THR A 900 11.97 7.65 25.61
CA THR A 900 12.09 8.43 26.86
C THR A 900 11.21 9.69 26.92
N GLY A 901 10.50 10.01 25.84
CA GLY A 901 9.57 11.14 25.74
C GLY A 901 8.51 11.20 26.86
N PRO A 902 7.85 10.08 27.24
CA PRO A 902 6.87 10.07 28.33
C PRO A 902 7.44 10.57 29.67
N THR A 903 8.67 10.20 30.02
CA THR A 903 9.32 10.65 31.26
C THR A 903 9.47 12.17 31.28
N ARG A 904 9.98 12.77 30.20
CA ARG A 904 10.10 14.23 30.09
C ARG A 904 8.72 14.92 30.07
N ASN A 905 7.76 14.34 29.35
CA ASN A 905 6.39 14.84 29.30
C ASN A 905 5.76 14.92 30.69
N PHE A 906 5.84 13.87 31.52
CA PHE A 906 5.23 13.88 32.86
C PHE A 906 6.04 14.65 33.91
N ASN A 907 7.34 14.85 33.69
CA ASN A 907 8.12 15.81 34.48
C ASN A 907 7.62 17.25 34.27
N ARG A 908 7.24 17.58 33.03
CA ARG A 908 6.65 18.88 32.68
C ARG A 908 5.20 19.00 33.12
N TRP A 909 4.38 18.03 32.74
CA TRP A 909 2.95 17.97 33.04
C TRP A 909 2.71 16.92 34.11
N ARG A 910 2.70 17.35 35.37
CA ARG A 910 2.55 16.46 36.54
C ARG A 910 1.10 16.00 36.75
N ILE A 911 0.56 15.31 35.74
CA ILE A 911 -0.83 14.86 35.68
C ILE A 911 -1.02 13.38 36.05
N LEU A 912 0.07 12.64 36.25
CA LEU A 912 0.00 11.34 36.92
C LEU A 912 -0.47 11.55 38.38
N GLY A 913 -1.27 10.61 38.90
CA GLY A 913 -1.86 10.67 40.24
C GLY A 913 -3.09 11.58 40.37
N THR A 914 -3.52 12.28 39.32
CA THR A 914 -4.74 13.11 39.35
C THR A 914 -5.93 12.38 38.75
N SER A 915 -7.14 12.63 39.28
CA SER A 915 -8.41 12.08 38.76
C SER A 915 -9.07 12.95 37.70
N THR A 916 -8.56 14.17 37.49
CA THR A 916 -9.11 15.14 36.54
C THR A 916 -7.98 15.87 35.83
N VAL A 917 -8.00 15.92 34.50
CA VAL A 917 -7.01 16.60 33.65
C VAL A 917 -7.73 17.38 32.57
N GLY A 918 -7.46 18.68 32.44
CA GLY A 918 -8.15 19.53 31.46
C GLY A 918 -9.66 19.62 31.65
N GLY A 919 -10.17 19.37 32.86
CA GLY A 919 -11.61 19.28 33.15
C GLY A 919 -12.23 17.91 32.86
N MET A 920 -11.47 16.96 32.30
CA MET A 920 -11.92 15.60 32.00
C MET A 920 -11.61 14.66 33.16
N GLY A 921 -12.55 13.79 33.56
CA GLY A 921 -12.28 12.72 34.53
C GLY A 921 -11.43 11.61 33.92
N THR A 922 -10.21 11.37 34.41
CA THR A 922 -9.25 10.42 33.81
C THR A 922 -8.91 9.28 34.77
N GLN A 923 -8.39 8.17 34.24
CA GLN A 923 -7.86 7.08 35.07
C GLN A 923 -6.72 7.58 35.98
N VAL A 924 -6.70 7.14 37.24
CA VAL A 924 -5.69 7.55 38.24
C VAL A 924 -4.55 6.53 38.26
N THR A 925 -3.46 6.86 37.57
CA THR A 925 -2.22 6.06 37.52
C THR A 925 -1.06 6.83 38.13
N GLN A 926 -0.19 6.15 38.88
CA GLN A 926 1.02 6.72 39.47
C GLN A 926 2.19 6.73 38.48
N THR A 927 2.19 5.77 37.55
CA THR A 927 3.24 5.62 36.52
C THR A 927 2.63 5.61 35.12
N TRP A 928 3.46 5.86 34.11
CA TRP A 928 3.02 5.74 32.72
C TRP A 928 2.76 4.28 32.34
N GLU A 929 3.57 3.37 32.86
CA GLU A 929 3.47 1.93 32.62
C GLU A 929 2.15 1.35 33.15
N GLU A 930 1.65 1.85 34.29
CA GLU A 930 0.30 1.51 34.78
C GLU A 930 -0.79 1.93 33.78
N GLN A 931 -0.64 3.07 33.10
CA GLN A 931 -1.59 3.51 32.09
C GLN A 931 -1.58 2.60 30.85
N ILE A 932 -0.40 2.12 30.45
CA ILE A 932 -0.26 1.16 29.36
C ILE A 932 -0.86 -0.19 29.74
N ALA A 933 -0.68 -0.64 30.98
CA ALA A 933 -1.29 -1.87 31.48
C ALA A 933 -2.82 -1.81 31.46
N ILE A 934 -3.41 -0.68 31.89
CA ILE A 934 -4.87 -0.43 31.80
C ILE A 934 -5.35 -0.47 30.35
N LEU A 935 -4.64 0.20 29.43
CA LEU A 935 -4.99 0.22 28.01
C LEU A 935 -5.03 -1.20 27.41
N LYS A 936 -4.00 -2.01 27.69
CA LYS A 936 -3.96 -3.40 27.20
C LYS A 936 -5.07 -4.25 27.82
N ASP A 937 -5.27 -4.16 29.13
CA ASP A 937 -6.32 -4.90 29.84
C ASP A 937 -7.72 -4.54 29.32
N PHE A 938 -7.97 -3.25 29.06
CA PHE A 938 -9.20 -2.78 28.44
C PHE A 938 -9.41 -3.42 27.07
N LEU A 939 -8.41 -3.37 26.17
CA LEU A 939 -8.55 -3.90 24.81
C LEU A 939 -8.94 -5.38 24.81
N ILE A 940 -8.29 -6.19 25.65
CA ILE A 940 -8.57 -7.63 25.74
C ILE A 940 -9.96 -7.87 26.31
N LYS A 941 -10.32 -7.20 27.41
CA LYS A 941 -11.64 -7.38 28.03
C LYS A 941 -12.76 -6.91 27.11
N ARG A 942 -12.58 -5.78 26.43
CA ARG A 942 -13.55 -5.22 25.49
C ARG A 942 -13.73 -6.10 24.27
N ALA A 943 -12.64 -6.58 23.68
CA ALA A 943 -12.70 -7.54 22.57
C ALA A 943 -13.40 -8.83 23.00
N ALA A 944 -13.08 -9.38 24.17
CA ALA A 944 -13.73 -10.57 24.71
C ALA A 944 -15.24 -10.35 24.95
N TRP A 945 -15.66 -9.15 25.35
CA TRP A 945 -17.09 -8.85 25.44
C TRP A 945 -17.75 -8.79 24.06
N LEU A 946 -17.11 -8.14 23.08
CA LEU A 946 -17.60 -8.07 21.69
C LEU A 946 -17.67 -9.45 21.02
N ASP A 947 -16.79 -10.37 21.38
CA ASP A 947 -16.83 -11.77 20.94
C ASP A 947 -18.13 -12.48 21.40
N ASN A 948 -18.71 -12.05 22.53
CA ASN A 948 -19.84 -12.73 23.19
C ASN A 948 -21.17 -11.95 23.15
N CYS A 949 -21.16 -10.66 22.80
CA CYS A 949 -22.37 -9.82 22.82
C CYS A 949 -23.34 -10.11 21.66
N GLY A 950 -22.91 -10.90 20.67
CA GLY A 950 -23.71 -11.26 19.51
C GLY A 950 -24.00 -10.11 18.54
N TRP A 951 -23.42 -8.92 18.75
CA TRP A 951 -23.66 -7.71 17.93
C TRP A 951 -25.15 -7.40 17.73
N ALA A 952 -25.97 -7.71 18.73
CA ALA A 952 -27.41 -7.54 18.73
C ALA A 952 -27.81 -6.60 19.88
N PRO A 953 -27.88 -5.28 19.65
CA PRO A 953 -28.32 -4.34 20.68
C PRO A 953 -29.76 -4.65 21.10
N THR A 954 -30.05 -4.52 22.40
CA THR A 954 -31.43 -4.65 22.90
C THR A 954 -32.24 -3.41 22.57
N PRO A 955 -33.43 -3.52 21.97
CA PRO A 955 -34.33 -2.39 21.79
C PRO A 955 -34.63 -1.72 23.14
N ASN A 956 -34.57 -0.39 23.17
CA ASN A 956 -34.69 0.38 24.41
C ASN A 956 -36.14 0.34 24.95
N ASN A 957 -36.49 -0.69 25.73
CA ASN A 957 -37.85 -0.93 26.24
C ASN A 957 -38.22 -0.11 27.50
N GLY A 958 -37.68 1.10 27.66
CA GLY A 958 -37.83 1.87 28.91
C GLY A 958 -37.89 3.38 28.74
N GLY A 959 -39.07 3.90 28.42
CA GLY A 959 -39.52 5.24 28.84
C GLY A 959 -39.22 6.42 27.92
N GLY A 960 -40.05 6.60 26.88
CA GLY A 960 -40.20 7.90 26.22
C GLY A 960 -39.92 7.93 24.71
N GLY A 961 -40.58 7.07 23.94
CA GLY A 961 -40.99 7.33 22.56
C GLY A 961 -39.91 7.59 21.51
N TRP A 962 -39.36 6.51 20.95
CA TRP A 962 -39.19 6.39 19.49
C TRP A 962 -39.19 4.89 19.16
N ASP A 963 -40.25 4.44 18.47
CA ASP A 963 -40.26 3.14 17.78
C ASP A 963 -39.67 3.39 16.38
N PRO A 964 -38.49 2.83 16.05
CA PRO A 964 -37.84 3.05 14.75
C PRO A 964 -38.70 2.63 13.56
N TRP A 965 -39.72 1.79 13.79
CA TRP A 965 -40.55 1.18 12.74
C TRP A 965 -41.96 1.79 12.65
N ASN A 966 -42.28 2.80 13.45
CA ASN A 966 -43.60 3.46 13.42
C ASN A 966 -43.53 4.97 13.70
N PRO A 967 -43.23 5.80 12.69
CA PRO A 967 -43.21 7.25 12.86
C PRO A 967 -44.61 7.88 13.01
N GLY A 968 -45.69 7.08 13.00
CA GLY A 968 -47.08 7.57 12.93
C GLY A 968 -47.99 7.23 14.11
N GLY A 969 -47.49 6.67 15.22
CA GLY A 969 -48.32 6.02 16.23
C GLY A 969 -48.33 6.62 17.64
N GLY A 970 -48.97 7.78 17.84
CA GLY A 970 -49.70 8.08 19.08
C GLY A 970 -48.98 8.76 20.26
N GLY A 971 -49.10 10.09 20.32
CA GLY A 971 -49.64 10.79 21.49
C GLY A 971 -48.70 11.22 22.63
N GLY A 972 -48.22 12.47 22.57
CA GLY A 972 -47.71 13.23 23.72
C GLY A 972 -46.52 14.11 23.38
N GLY A 973 -46.78 15.33 22.90
CA GLY A 973 -45.78 16.20 22.27
C GLY A 973 -44.61 16.62 23.16
N TRP A 974 -43.42 16.48 22.60
CA TRP A 974 -42.35 17.48 22.63
C TRP A 974 -41.78 17.55 21.21
N ASP A 975 -41.97 18.69 20.55
CA ASP A 975 -41.47 19.00 19.21
C ASP A 975 -40.23 19.90 19.37
N PRO A 976 -39.00 19.40 19.12
CA PRO A 976 -37.80 20.22 19.16
C PRO A 976 -37.62 21.09 17.89
N TRP A 977 -38.57 21.10 16.94
CA TRP A 977 -38.40 21.67 15.60
C TRP A 977 -39.25 22.91 15.28
N ASN A 978 -39.64 23.72 16.29
CA ASN A 978 -40.25 25.04 16.06
C ASN A 978 -39.55 26.16 16.87
N PRO A 979 -38.79 27.08 16.23
CA PRO A 979 -38.19 28.23 16.92
C PRO A 979 -39.16 29.40 17.14
N GLY A 980 -40.46 29.24 16.89
CA GLY A 980 -41.47 30.30 17.06
C GLY A 980 -42.69 29.85 17.85
N GLY A 981 -42.68 30.01 19.17
CA GLY A 981 -43.85 29.78 20.03
C GLY A 981 -43.52 29.92 21.51
N GLY A 982 -43.73 31.10 22.08
CA GLY A 982 -43.19 31.49 23.37
C GLY A 982 -43.75 30.79 24.61
N GLY A 983 -42.94 30.76 25.67
CA GLY A 983 -43.40 30.64 27.04
C GLY A 983 -42.41 29.97 28.01
N GLY A 984 -41.58 30.76 28.71
CA GLY A 984 -40.91 30.37 29.96
C GLY A 984 -39.38 30.33 29.88
N GLY A 985 -38.73 31.45 30.25
CA GLY A 985 -37.30 31.64 30.10
C GLY A 985 -36.40 30.91 31.10
N TRP A 986 -35.23 30.52 30.61
CA TRP A 986 -33.96 30.58 31.34
C TRP A 986 -32.99 31.33 30.43
N GLY A 987 -32.56 32.51 30.86
CA GLY A 987 -31.73 33.42 30.08
C GLY A 987 -30.30 32.91 29.88
N PRO A 988 -29.58 33.40 28.85
CA PRO A 988 -28.21 33.02 28.58
C PRO A 988 -27.27 33.51 29.69
N TRP A 989 -26.39 32.61 30.15
CA TRP A 989 -25.29 32.93 31.04
C TRP A 989 -24.31 33.88 30.32
N ASN A 990 -24.16 35.07 30.89
CA ASN A 990 -23.27 36.13 30.44
C ASN A 990 -21.92 36.01 31.16
N PRO A 991 -20.78 35.73 30.49
CA PRO A 991 -19.47 35.87 31.10
C PRO A 991 -18.95 37.28 30.83
N GLY A 992 -19.48 38.24 31.58
CA GLY A 992 -19.07 39.64 31.56
C GLY A 992 -19.14 40.22 32.97
N GLY A 993 -18.08 40.03 33.75
CA GLY A 993 -17.92 40.62 35.08
C GLY A 993 -16.66 40.11 35.76
N GLY A 994 -15.66 40.98 35.89
CA GLY A 994 -14.30 40.62 36.32
C GLY A 994 -14.16 40.10 37.76
N PHE A 995 -13.15 39.27 37.98
CA PHE A 995 -11.84 39.63 38.54
C PHE A 995 -10.82 38.55 38.16
#